data_AF-A0A1G7GCU8-F1
#
_entry.id   AF-A0A1G7GCU8-F1
#
_cell.length_a   1.000
_cell.length_b   1.000
_cell.length_c   1.000
_cell.angle_alpha   90.00
_cell.angle_beta   90.00
_cell.angle_gamma   90.00
#
_symmetry.space_group_name_H-M   'P 1'
#
loop_
_entity.id
_entity.type
_entity.pdbx_description
1 polymer ?
#
loop_
_entity_poly.entity_id
_entity_poly.type
_entity_poly.pdbx_seq_one_letter_code
_entity_poly.pdbx_strand_id
1 'polypeptide(L)'
;MENFTLIGFKKKVVYGLALLTMGSLFVLTTSFDTFSDATFIQDPSFLTDTDGDGVTDDMDIDDDGDGILDTVEGQDIDSDKDGLPDHLDLDSDNDGILDNLEAQIYTDYREPSAKDTDGNGLDDAYETAPGNGEGLSPRDSDADGVADYLDIDSDNDGILDQNESTITSTDFDCQTAPNLNFSESSVLESGEASSEGAVYRIANVADGLDALVTVDEVVNAKIEVLDQNATDPAFFKPEIQFTVSDVVREPYVDLKISLVASGGTDPVILENLIANFIDVDGNTQYQEFNRFDTPSRYTLDDPKDIDVENTGGGLLVHGGTKEYDGISNVNPQVNVAVEFVSISTFVFRFGIQTQTSENFITIVRQSGIQFSCPDNFTNPQTINFRKDTDTDADGYPDRVDIDADNDGIPDNVEAQTTDGYVAPEGADDDNDGLDNVYEGAGDAGLTPVNTDDDITPDYLDGDSDNDLVPDNNEGNDFDFDGVPDQAPTGMDTDGDGLDDGYEGSDINDGFDVNDEIDDPANDLPDTDGAEDVNYRDIDDDGDGFDTPDEDVDANGDPTNDDTDTDGTPDYLDNETGTGADTDGDGVPDSTDLDDDNDGILDIVEDPNLDGDDNPLTDSLDSDNDGFPNHLDMDSDNDGLPDNVEAQTTDGYIAPSDDNEATYVSNNGLNSAYPEGITTVNTDGEDTPDYIDLDSDNDMVPDNNEGNDFNFDGVPDQTPTGTDTDADGLDDGYEHGSVDDGFNFNDGIDDPANDLPDTDGAEDVNYRDVDDDGDGIDTPDEDTDENGNPTNDDTDSDGTPDYLDNDTDPNVDTDGDRVPDSTDLDDDNDGILDTVEDPNLDGDDNPLTDPLDSDNDGIPNHLDIDADNDGIPDNVESQSTDGYITPNDDSDGTYEENNGLNSAYPDGLDSVNTDGTDNPDYIDRDSDNDLVPDNNEGNDFNFDGIPDQNPTGTDTDGDGLDDGYEGSDINDGFDVNDEIDDPANDLPDTDGTEDVNYRDIDDDGDDLDTPDEDTNENADPTDDDADGNDIPSYLDPNELKSNAIVVMQMVTPNGDGKNEFLWIENVELALNNSIKIYNRWGTAVYEGEDYNNQNNVFDGRSKVRTTVNAQEYLPAGVYFYIFEYHTVDEKSITDSGYIYISK
;
A
#
# COMPACT_ATOMS: atom_id res chain seq x y z
N MET A 1 27.43 36.84 40.25
CA MET A 1 28.27 36.44 41.40
C MET A 1 27.94 37.35 42.59
N GLU A 2 27.53 36.94 43.79
CA GLU A 2 27.17 35.65 44.45
C GLU A 2 26.46 36.05 45.77
N ASN A 3 25.61 35.29 46.46
CA ASN A 3 24.93 34.00 46.26
C ASN A 3 23.71 33.96 47.21
N PHE A 4 22.68 33.17 46.88
CA PHE A 4 21.44 33.09 47.66
C PHE A 4 21.14 31.72 48.30
N THR A 5 20.29 31.76 49.31
CA THR A 5 19.67 30.66 50.09
C THR A 5 18.33 30.20 49.49
N LEU A 6 17.60 29.12 49.89
CA LEU A 6 17.86 27.82 50.57
C LEU A 6 16.51 27.13 50.95
N ILE A 7 16.21 25.93 50.40
CA ILE A 7 15.34 24.82 50.95
C ILE A 7 13.80 24.99 51.09
N GLY A 8 13.01 23.97 50.68
CA GLY A 8 11.53 23.93 50.79
C GLY A 8 10.77 22.61 51.13
N PHE A 9 10.87 21.53 50.34
CA PHE A 9 10.41 20.12 50.63
C PHE A 9 8.89 19.75 50.84
N LYS A 10 8.35 18.88 49.94
CA LYS A 10 7.95 17.44 50.17
C LYS A 10 6.49 16.92 49.93
N LYS A 11 6.32 16.15 48.83
CA LYS A 11 5.58 14.87 48.57
C LYS A 11 4.04 14.67 48.80
N LYS A 12 3.37 14.36 47.67
CA LYS A 12 2.71 13.07 47.24
C LYS A 12 1.36 12.62 47.85
N VAL A 13 0.34 12.40 47.00
CA VAL A 13 -0.43 11.13 46.72
C VAL A 13 -1.82 11.40 46.07
N VAL A 14 -2.21 10.52 45.15
CA VAL A 14 -3.40 10.43 44.26
C VAL A 14 -4.74 10.09 44.96
N TYR A 15 -5.88 10.53 44.41
CA TYR A 15 -7.13 9.77 44.08
C TYR A 15 -8.36 10.69 43.90
N GLY A 16 -9.24 10.35 42.95
CA GLY A 16 -10.39 11.18 42.54
C GLY A 16 -11.78 10.84 43.15
N LEU A 17 -12.81 11.40 42.52
CA LEU A 17 -14.26 11.14 42.64
C LEU A 17 -14.96 11.36 44.01
N ALA A 18 -15.84 12.37 44.11
CA ALA A 18 -17.19 12.26 44.74
C ALA A 18 -18.01 13.57 44.77
N LEU A 19 -19.32 13.41 44.55
CA LEU A 19 -20.41 14.40 44.52
C LEU A 19 -20.79 15.11 45.86
N LEU A 20 -21.62 16.16 45.71
CA LEU A 20 -22.81 16.56 46.52
C LEU A 20 -22.74 17.63 47.66
N THR A 21 -23.62 18.64 47.47
CA THR A 21 -24.44 19.42 48.44
C THR A 21 -23.98 20.75 49.10
N MET A 22 -24.57 21.85 48.60
CA MET A 22 -25.42 22.85 49.30
C MET A 22 -25.23 23.13 50.81
N GLY A 23 -25.11 24.42 51.19
CA GLY A 23 -25.33 24.85 52.60
C GLY A 23 -25.20 26.34 52.93
N SER A 24 -26.18 27.17 52.55
CA SER A 24 -26.27 28.62 52.85
C SER A 24 -26.03 29.04 54.32
N LEU A 25 -25.58 30.29 54.55
CA LEU A 25 -26.42 31.41 55.07
C LEU A 25 -25.68 32.49 55.93
N PHE A 26 -25.31 33.61 55.29
CA PHE A 26 -25.64 35.01 55.67
C PHE A 26 -25.08 35.69 56.96
N VAL A 27 -24.53 36.91 56.82
CA VAL A 27 -25.04 38.22 57.35
C VAL A 27 -23.96 39.34 57.30
N LEU A 28 -24.17 40.34 56.43
CA LEU A 28 -23.99 41.83 56.52
C LEU A 28 -22.77 42.43 57.29
N THR A 29 -22.13 43.56 56.91
CA THR A 29 -22.45 44.80 56.12
C THR A 29 -21.15 45.31 55.44
N THR A 30 -21.04 46.16 54.41
CA THR A 30 -21.89 47.03 53.53
C THR A 30 -21.00 47.43 52.32
N SER A 31 -21.42 48.07 51.20
CA SER A 31 -22.60 48.89 50.87
C SER A 31 -22.99 48.67 49.39
N PHE A 32 -24.26 48.90 49.04
CA PHE A 32 -24.80 48.95 47.67
C PHE A 32 -24.39 50.29 46.97
N ASP A 33 -24.55 50.52 45.65
CA ASP A 33 -25.66 50.19 44.74
C ASP A 33 -25.23 49.98 43.25
N THR A 34 -25.78 48.90 42.66
CA THR A 34 -26.46 48.75 41.35
C THR A 34 -25.85 49.20 40.02
N PHE A 35 -25.68 48.22 39.12
CA PHE A 35 -26.00 48.36 37.68
C PHE A 35 -27.52 48.63 37.51
N SER A 36 -27.88 49.70 36.82
CA SER A 36 -29.07 49.80 35.95
C SER A 36 -29.14 51.17 35.27
N ASP A 37 -29.22 51.17 33.94
CA ASP A 37 -29.84 52.21 33.10
C ASP A 37 -29.40 53.67 33.37
N ALA A 38 -28.33 54.06 32.68
CA ALA A 38 -28.02 55.46 32.42
C ALA A 38 -27.36 55.58 31.03
N THR A 39 -28.20 55.67 30.00
CA THR A 39 -27.96 56.46 28.77
C THR A 39 -26.52 56.94 28.59
N PHE A 40 -25.71 56.21 27.82
CA PHE A 40 -24.59 56.88 27.17
C PHE A 40 -25.16 57.95 26.25
N ILE A 41 -24.48 59.09 26.17
CA ILE A 41 -24.89 60.19 25.33
C ILE A 41 -24.39 59.85 23.93
N GLN A 42 -25.28 59.87 22.93
CA GLN A 42 -24.82 60.13 21.55
C GLN A 42 -24.11 61.48 21.57
N ASP A 43 -22.78 61.46 21.62
CA ASP A 43 -21.98 62.55 21.09
C ASP A 43 -22.00 62.36 19.56
N PRO A 44 -22.30 63.40 18.77
CA PRO A 44 -22.34 63.25 17.32
C PRO A 44 -20.94 63.41 16.72
N SER A 45 -20.59 62.51 15.79
CA SER A 45 -19.45 62.58 14.87
C SER A 45 -18.07 62.75 15.53
N PHE A 46 -17.47 61.65 15.96
CA PHE A 46 -16.64 60.90 15.01
C PHE A 46 -17.43 59.65 14.65
N LEU A 47 -17.65 59.47 13.37
CA LEU A 47 -17.88 58.14 12.81
C LEU A 47 -16.47 57.67 12.45
N THR A 48 -16.20 56.41 12.68
CA THR A 48 -15.06 55.71 12.08
C THR A 48 -15.34 55.55 10.57
N ASP A 49 -14.25 55.33 9.84
CA ASP A 49 -14.01 55.56 8.42
C ASP A 49 -12.63 54.91 8.23
N THR A 50 -12.63 53.57 8.19
CA THR A 50 -11.44 52.70 8.35
C THR A 50 -10.52 52.83 7.14
N ASP A 51 -11.05 52.54 5.94
CA ASP A 51 -10.38 52.71 4.65
C ASP A 51 -10.04 54.19 4.33
N GLY A 52 -10.93 55.11 4.71
CA GLY A 52 -10.81 56.55 4.49
C GLY A 52 -11.40 57.09 3.17
N ASP A 53 -12.29 56.39 2.45
CA ASP A 53 -12.93 56.93 1.25
C ASP A 53 -13.88 58.12 1.55
N GLY A 54 -14.43 58.17 2.77
CA GLY A 54 -15.35 59.19 3.27
C GLY A 54 -16.84 58.83 3.25
N VAL A 55 -17.18 57.57 3.03
CA VAL A 55 -18.27 56.83 3.68
C VAL A 55 -17.81 56.55 5.13
N THR A 56 -18.41 55.61 5.86
CA THR A 56 -18.23 55.43 7.32
C THR A 56 -18.86 54.12 7.74
N ASP A 57 -18.21 53.37 8.63
CA ASP A 57 -18.56 51.96 8.93
C ASP A 57 -20.03 51.72 9.35
N ASP A 58 -20.73 52.71 9.95
CA ASP A 58 -22.18 52.57 10.24
C ASP A 58 -23.12 52.65 9.02
N MET A 59 -22.55 52.81 7.82
CA MET A 59 -23.23 52.96 6.53
C MET A 59 -22.50 52.27 5.36
N ASP A 60 -21.32 51.71 5.59
CA ASP A 60 -20.55 50.98 4.59
C ASP A 60 -21.11 49.58 4.32
N ILE A 61 -20.46 48.87 3.38
CA ILE A 61 -20.66 47.43 3.11
C ILE A 61 -19.34 46.67 2.85
N ASP A 62 -18.22 47.35 2.98
CA ASP A 62 -16.83 47.02 2.61
C ASP A 62 -15.99 48.00 3.46
N ASP A 63 -15.85 47.70 4.76
CA ASP A 63 -15.49 48.67 5.82
C ASP A 63 -13.99 49.07 5.73
N ASP A 64 -13.10 48.15 5.33
CA ASP A 64 -11.65 48.31 5.10
C ASP A 64 -11.27 48.62 3.63
N GLY A 65 -12.14 48.33 2.65
CA GLY A 65 -11.99 48.68 1.25
C GLY A 65 -11.24 47.65 0.39
N ASP A 66 -11.13 46.39 0.87
CA ASP A 66 -10.48 45.29 0.16
C ASP A 66 -11.31 44.79 -1.05
N GLY A 67 -12.64 44.90 -1.01
CA GLY A 67 -13.56 44.45 -2.05
C GLY A 67 -14.28 43.12 -1.77
N ILE A 68 -13.99 42.44 -0.67
CA ILE A 68 -14.91 41.50 0.00
C ILE A 68 -16.03 42.37 0.65
N LEU A 69 -16.85 41.87 1.56
CA LEU A 69 -18.04 42.59 2.03
C LEU A 69 -18.37 42.12 3.44
N ASP A 70 -18.48 43.00 4.45
CA ASP A 70 -18.64 42.65 5.89
C ASP A 70 -19.84 41.73 6.29
N THR A 71 -20.62 41.28 5.30
CA THR A 71 -21.55 40.15 5.36
C THR A 71 -20.98 38.77 5.00
N VAL A 72 -19.74 38.70 4.49
CA VAL A 72 -18.92 37.54 4.14
C VAL A 72 -17.96 37.27 5.30
N GLU A 73 -16.98 38.14 5.55
CA GLU A 73 -16.00 37.95 6.66
C GLU A 73 -16.73 37.99 8.02
N GLY A 74 -17.46 39.08 8.29
CA GLY A 74 -18.44 39.13 9.36
C GLY A 74 -18.03 39.85 10.65
N GLN A 75 -19.04 40.49 11.24
CA GLN A 75 -18.91 41.58 12.23
C GLN A 75 -18.32 41.24 13.62
N ASP A 76 -18.00 39.98 13.91
CA ASP A 76 -17.41 39.54 15.20
C ASP A 76 -16.46 38.31 14.96
N ILE A 77 -15.97 38.09 13.72
CA ILE A 77 -14.87 37.15 13.37
C ILE A 77 -13.54 37.93 13.47
N ASP A 78 -12.43 37.24 13.73
CA ASP A 78 -11.13 37.74 14.23
C ASP A 78 -10.17 36.54 14.08
N SER A 79 -9.72 36.28 12.85
CA SER A 79 -9.16 34.99 12.38
C SER A 79 -7.71 34.77 12.79
N ASP A 80 -6.81 35.74 12.58
CA ASP A 80 -5.44 35.79 13.15
C ASP A 80 -5.43 35.96 14.69
N LYS A 81 -6.57 36.38 15.27
CA LYS A 81 -6.80 36.61 16.70
C LYS A 81 -6.02 37.81 17.29
N ASP A 82 -5.54 38.77 16.46
CA ASP A 82 -4.93 40.07 16.85
C ASP A 82 -5.89 40.92 17.70
N GLY A 83 -7.19 40.86 17.38
CA GLY A 83 -8.25 41.67 17.97
C GLY A 83 -8.76 42.82 17.09
N LEU A 84 -8.31 42.90 15.84
CA LEU A 84 -9.02 43.49 14.72
C LEU A 84 -9.94 42.43 14.10
N PRO A 85 -11.24 42.70 13.96
CA PRO A 85 -12.13 41.80 13.21
C PRO A 85 -11.86 41.89 11.70
N ASP A 86 -11.92 40.75 11.00
CA ASP A 86 -11.61 40.56 9.57
C ASP A 86 -12.08 41.74 8.68
N HIS A 87 -13.39 42.09 8.73
CA HIS A 87 -14.00 43.25 8.05
C HIS A 87 -13.50 44.67 8.45
N LEU A 88 -12.36 44.77 9.12
CA LEU A 88 -11.66 45.99 9.49
C LEU A 88 -10.14 45.85 9.30
N ASP A 89 -9.71 44.71 8.76
CA ASP A 89 -8.33 44.38 8.40
C ASP A 89 -8.16 44.30 6.87
N LEU A 90 -6.95 44.03 6.41
CA LEU A 90 -6.62 43.95 4.97
C LEU A 90 -5.69 42.77 4.65
N ASP A 91 -5.50 41.90 5.64
CA ASP A 91 -4.45 40.89 5.83
C ASP A 91 -4.97 40.02 7.01
N SER A 92 -6.08 39.27 6.79
CA SER A 92 -7.00 38.75 7.84
C SER A 92 -6.50 37.51 8.62
N ASP A 93 -5.63 36.71 8.02
CA ASP A 93 -4.76 35.68 8.63
C ASP A 93 -3.39 36.27 9.05
N ASN A 94 -2.99 37.37 8.42
CA ASN A 94 -1.77 38.13 8.65
C ASN A 94 -0.48 37.39 8.23
N ASP A 95 -0.56 36.59 7.17
CA ASP A 95 0.59 35.97 6.50
C ASP A 95 1.51 37.05 5.86
N GLY A 96 0.93 38.14 5.33
CA GLY A 96 1.62 39.25 4.66
C GLY A 96 1.26 39.43 3.18
N ILE A 97 0.33 38.67 2.63
CA ILE A 97 -0.36 38.94 1.37
C ILE A 97 -1.51 39.93 1.72
N LEU A 98 -2.69 39.89 1.10
CA LEU A 98 -3.73 40.92 1.28
C LEU A 98 -5.06 40.44 0.71
N ASP A 99 -6.10 40.25 1.53
CA ASP A 99 -7.38 39.59 1.21
C ASP A 99 -7.97 39.84 -0.21
N ASN A 100 -7.83 41.08 -0.71
CA ASN A 100 -8.10 41.47 -2.10
C ASN A 100 -7.47 40.58 -3.19
N LEU A 101 -6.31 40.01 -2.90
CA LEU A 101 -5.42 39.28 -3.79
C LEU A 101 -5.75 37.80 -3.69
N GLU A 102 -5.70 37.20 -2.50
CA GLU A 102 -6.06 35.80 -2.27
C GLU A 102 -7.50 35.47 -2.64
N ALA A 103 -8.46 36.39 -2.43
CA ALA A 103 -9.84 36.21 -2.89
C ALA A 103 -10.01 36.17 -4.44
N GLN A 104 -8.93 36.11 -5.23
CA GLN A 104 -8.90 36.09 -6.70
C GLN A 104 -7.70 35.32 -7.27
N ILE A 105 -7.90 34.55 -8.35
CA ILE A 105 -6.77 34.00 -9.14
C ILE A 105 -6.03 35.09 -9.92
N TYR A 106 -4.70 34.96 -10.01
CA TYR A 106 -3.80 35.94 -10.64
C TYR A 106 -4.16 36.27 -12.09
N THR A 107 -4.56 35.28 -12.90
CA THR A 107 -4.92 35.49 -14.32
C THR A 107 -6.19 36.33 -14.55
N ASP A 108 -7.12 36.38 -13.59
CA ASP A 108 -8.38 37.13 -13.65
C ASP A 108 -8.44 38.30 -12.63
N TYR A 109 -7.35 38.57 -11.90
CA TYR A 109 -7.22 39.60 -10.85
C TYR A 109 -7.73 40.99 -11.26
N ARG A 110 -8.51 41.62 -10.37
CA ARG A 110 -9.14 42.94 -10.58
C ARG A 110 -8.61 43.99 -9.59
N GLU A 111 -7.65 44.79 -10.05
CA GLU A 111 -7.18 46.00 -9.33
C GLU A 111 -8.34 46.93 -8.89
N PRO A 112 -8.33 47.45 -7.64
CA PRO A 112 -9.28 48.46 -7.17
C PRO A 112 -9.25 49.72 -8.05
N SER A 113 -10.41 50.27 -8.40
CA SER A 113 -10.48 51.37 -9.36
C SER A 113 -10.44 52.78 -8.73
N ALA A 114 -10.39 52.87 -7.40
CA ALA A 114 -10.46 54.07 -6.57
C ALA A 114 -11.66 54.99 -6.92
N LYS A 115 -12.85 54.40 -7.10
CA LYS A 115 -14.13 55.06 -7.35
C LYS A 115 -15.31 54.25 -6.79
N ASP A 116 -15.95 54.78 -5.76
CA ASP A 116 -17.38 54.59 -5.53
C ASP A 116 -18.18 55.66 -6.32
N THR A 117 -19.12 55.22 -7.19
CA THR A 117 -20.01 56.12 -7.95
C THR A 117 -21.32 56.49 -7.22
N ASP A 118 -21.83 55.70 -6.28
CA ASP A 118 -23.14 55.94 -5.64
C ASP A 118 -23.20 56.11 -4.11
N GLY A 119 -22.12 55.89 -3.39
CA GLY A 119 -21.95 56.26 -1.97
C GLY A 119 -22.30 55.12 -1.02
N ASN A 120 -21.76 53.92 -1.28
CA ASN A 120 -21.88 52.71 -0.46
C ASN A 120 -20.53 52.07 -0.08
N GLY A 121 -19.40 52.72 -0.40
CA GLY A 121 -18.03 52.31 -0.04
C GLY A 121 -17.37 51.37 -1.04
N LEU A 122 -17.95 50.18 -1.25
CA LEU A 122 -17.48 49.21 -2.25
C LEU A 122 -17.13 49.84 -3.61
N ASP A 123 -15.93 49.53 -4.14
CA ASP A 123 -15.43 50.11 -5.38
C ASP A 123 -16.21 49.67 -6.65
N ASP A 124 -16.41 50.60 -7.59
CA ASP A 124 -16.94 50.37 -8.95
C ASP A 124 -16.22 49.20 -9.69
N ALA A 125 -15.01 48.81 -9.28
CA ALA A 125 -14.24 47.68 -9.79
C ALA A 125 -14.91 46.33 -9.54
N TYR A 126 -15.49 46.15 -8.34
CA TYR A 126 -16.06 44.89 -7.87
C TYR A 126 -17.52 44.73 -8.30
N GLU A 127 -18.19 45.82 -8.64
CA GLU A 127 -19.58 45.81 -9.12
C GLU A 127 -19.75 45.69 -10.65
N THR A 128 -20.75 44.92 -11.08
CA THR A 128 -21.20 44.88 -12.48
C THR A 128 -21.94 46.16 -12.90
N ALA A 129 -22.46 46.91 -11.92
CA ALA A 129 -22.97 48.27 -12.07
C ALA A 129 -23.18 48.93 -10.68
N PRO A 130 -22.88 50.25 -10.55
CA PRO A 130 -22.97 51.00 -9.30
C PRO A 130 -24.25 50.76 -8.48
N GLY A 131 -24.08 50.23 -7.26
CA GLY A 131 -25.09 50.07 -6.23
C GLY A 131 -25.84 48.74 -6.28
N ASN A 132 -25.15 47.68 -6.70
CA ASN A 132 -25.62 46.30 -6.64
C ASN A 132 -25.17 45.59 -5.35
N GLY A 133 -23.99 45.91 -4.80
CA GLY A 133 -23.37 45.24 -3.65
C GLY A 133 -23.06 43.78 -3.98
N GLU A 134 -22.13 43.56 -4.90
CA GLU A 134 -21.79 42.24 -5.43
C GLU A 134 -20.54 41.65 -4.76
N GLY A 135 -19.51 42.47 -4.51
CA GLY A 135 -18.25 42.06 -3.89
C GLY A 135 -17.36 41.20 -4.80
N LEU A 136 -16.22 40.80 -4.24
CA LEU A 136 -15.49 39.60 -4.62
C LEU A 136 -16.28 38.36 -4.21
N SER A 137 -15.77 37.19 -4.57
CA SER A 137 -16.26 35.90 -4.11
C SER A 137 -15.00 35.11 -3.83
N PRO A 138 -14.55 35.04 -2.56
CA PRO A 138 -13.31 34.41 -2.19
C PRO A 138 -13.17 33.00 -2.80
N ARG A 139 -11.92 32.66 -3.14
CA ARG A 139 -11.52 31.29 -3.44
C ARG A 139 -11.39 30.51 -2.11
N ASP A 140 -11.25 29.23 -2.29
CA ASP A 140 -11.21 28.11 -1.35
C ASP A 140 -10.51 27.08 -2.26
N SER A 141 -9.16 27.15 -2.28
CA SER A 141 -8.31 26.53 -3.32
C SER A 141 -8.26 25.01 -3.12
N ASP A 142 -7.64 24.52 -2.04
CA ASP A 142 -7.63 23.11 -1.61
C ASP A 142 -9.03 22.50 -1.34
N ALA A 143 -10.03 23.36 -1.18
CA ALA A 143 -11.42 23.03 -0.87
C ALA A 143 -11.69 22.40 0.52
N ASP A 144 -10.83 22.64 1.52
CA ASP A 144 -11.05 22.20 2.91
C ASP A 144 -12.27 22.91 3.55
N GLY A 145 -12.56 24.15 3.11
CA GLY A 145 -13.66 24.99 3.54
C GLY A 145 -13.31 26.13 4.52
N VAL A 146 -12.03 26.42 4.71
CA VAL A 146 -11.46 27.76 4.93
C VAL A 146 -11.58 28.53 3.59
N ALA A 147 -10.73 29.50 3.30
CA ALA A 147 -10.76 30.32 2.10
C ALA A 147 -9.47 31.13 2.07
N ASP A 148 -8.81 31.21 0.92
CA ASP A 148 -7.42 31.67 0.71
C ASP A 148 -7.02 33.01 1.41
N TYR A 149 -7.98 33.83 1.86
CA TYR A 149 -7.76 35.11 2.58
C TYR A 149 -7.94 35.02 4.11
N LEU A 150 -8.11 33.80 4.62
CA LEU A 150 -8.22 33.41 6.02
C LEU A 150 -7.33 32.19 6.30
N ASP A 151 -6.46 31.89 5.36
CA ASP A 151 -5.69 30.65 5.24
C ASP A 151 -4.21 31.01 5.25
N ILE A 152 -3.38 30.17 5.86
CA ILE A 152 -1.93 30.41 5.95
C ILE A 152 -1.13 29.43 5.09
N ASP A 153 -1.82 28.53 4.38
CA ASP A 153 -1.30 27.37 3.65
C ASP A 153 -2.34 26.98 2.57
N SER A 154 -2.55 27.85 1.58
CA SER A 154 -3.76 27.91 0.72
C SER A 154 -3.97 26.71 -0.23
N ASP A 155 -2.93 25.92 -0.50
CA ASP A 155 -2.98 24.61 -1.19
C ASP A 155 -2.75 23.41 -0.24
N ASN A 156 -2.34 23.66 1.01
CA ASN A 156 -2.09 22.67 2.07
C ASN A 156 -0.82 21.83 1.90
N ASP A 157 0.14 22.30 1.09
CA ASP A 157 1.43 21.63 0.90
C ASP A 157 2.34 21.74 2.16
N GLY A 158 2.00 22.61 3.13
CA GLY A 158 2.73 22.82 4.37
C GLY A 158 3.79 23.93 4.30
N ILE A 159 4.04 24.51 3.13
CA ILE A 159 4.86 25.70 2.91
C ILE A 159 3.96 26.93 2.96
N LEU A 160 3.90 27.56 4.14
CA LEU A 160 3.04 28.73 4.37
C LEU A 160 3.19 29.85 3.31
N ASP A 161 2.07 30.31 2.73
CA ASP A 161 1.92 31.32 1.65
C ASP A 161 2.93 32.49 1.69
N GLN A 162 3.24 32.94 2.91
CA GLN A 162 4.21 34.01 3.18
C GLN A 162 5.62 33.70 2.67
N ASN A 163 5.97 32.43 2.46
CA ASN A 163 7.30 31.96 2.09
C ASN A 163 7.51 32.02 0.58
N GLU A 164 6.65 31.38 -0.21
CA GLU A 164 6.78 31.31 -1.67
C GLU A 164 6.39 32.66 -2.32
N SER A 165 5.44 33.39 -1.74
CA SER A 165 5.17 34.78 -2.14
C SER A 165 6.31 35.77 -1.76
N THR A 166 7.31 35.37 -0.95
CA THR A 166 8.40 36.26 -0.49
C THR A 166 9.62 36.30 -1.41
N ILE A 167 9.49 37.02 -2.54
CA ILE A 167 10.66 37.34 -3.40
C ILE A 167 11.66 38.28 -2.68
N THR A 168 12.77 37.70 -2.17
CA THR A 168 13.84 38.42 -1.45
C THR A 168 14.78 39.20 -2.40
N SER A 169 14.37 40.39 -2.85
CA SER A 169 15.14 41.15 -3.84
C SER A 169 16.27 42.04 -3.28
N THR A 170 17.45 41.96 -3.90
CA THR A 170 18.58 42.88 -3.62
C THR A 170 18.48 44.24 -4.36
N ASP A 171 17.53 44.43 -5.29
CA ASP A 171 17.38 45.69 -6.05
C ASP A 171 16.19 46.54 -5.58
N PHE A 172 16.50 47.56 -4.77
CA PHE A 172 15.51 48.53 -4.32
C PHE A 172 15.24 49.64 -5.37
N ASP A 173 14.29 49.41 -6.29
CA ASP A 173 14.01 50.36 -7.39
C ASP A 173 13.31 51.66 -6.95
N CYS A 174 14.13 52.68 -6.67
CA CYS A 174 13.69 54.03 -6.33
C CYS A 174 13.16 54.91 -7.50
N GLN A 175 12.90 54.41 -8.70
CA GLN A 175 12.86 55.28 -9.90
C GLN A 175 11.64 56.22 -10.06
N THR A 176 10.62 56.15 -9.20
CA THR A 176 9.39 56.99 -9.31
C THR A 176 9.04 57.83 -8.07
N ALA A 177 9.47 57.45 -6.86
CA ALA A 177 9.05 58.06 -5.60
C ALA A 177 9.40 59.56 -5.43
N PRO A 178 8.49 60.41 -4.90
CA PRO A 178 8.73 61.83 -4.65
C PRO A 178 9.32 62.09 -3.25
N ASN A 179 10.43 62.84 -3.19
CA ASN A 179 11.02 63.24 -1.90
C ASN A 179 10.15 64.30 -1.19
N LEU A 180 9.65 64.00 0.02
CA LEU A 180 8.95 64.95 0.88
C LEU A 180 9.94 65.69 1.82
N ASN A 181 9.64 66.95 2.14
CA ASN A 181 10.57 67.81 2.89
C ASN A 181 9.90 68.54 4.06
N PHE A 182 10.22 68.11 5.28
CA PHE A 182 9.63 68.62 6.53
C PHE A 182 10.35 69.86 7.11
N SER A 183 11.16 70.58 6.32
CA SER A 183 11.96 71.72 6.80
C SER A 183 11.17 72.94 7.27
N GLU A 184 9.91 73.09 6.88
CA GLU A 184 9.05 74.20 7.32
C GLU A 184 8.42 73.89 8.68
N SER A 185 8.35 74.90 9.56
CA SER A 185 7.87 74.67 10.93
C SER A 185 6.37 74.35 10.99
N SER A 186 6.02 73.28 11.71
CA SER A 186 4.63 72.88 11.95
C SER A 186 3.78 73.99 12.60
N VAL A 187 2.53 74.10 12.15
CA VAL A 187 1.55 75.09 12.63
C VAL A 187 0.27 74.38 13.03
N LEU A 188 -0.11 74.50 14.30
CA LEU A 188 -1.38 73.96 14.82
C LEU A 188 -2.58 74.59 14.08
N GLU A 189 -3.37 73.75 13.41
CA GLU A 189 -4.62 74.12 12.71
C GLU A 189 -5.83 73.99 13.64
N SER A 190 -5.92 72.87 14.39
CA SER A 190 -7.03 72.51 15.28
C SER A 190 -6.54 71.72 16.51
N GLY A 191 -7.44 71.41 17.45
CA GLY A 191 -7.14 70.68 18.68
C GLY A 191 -6.38 71.49 19.76
N GLU A 192 -5.91 70.80 20.80
CA GLU A 192 -5.04 71.35 21.85
C GLU A 192 -3.62 70.79 21.64
N ALA A 193 -2.62 71.68 21.54
CA ALA A 193 -1.27 71.30 21.10
C ALA A 193 -0.64 70.15 21.93
N SER A 194 -0.07 69.18 21.22
CA SER A 194 0.63 68.00 21.77
C SER A 194 -0.29 67.12 22.63
N SER A 195 -1.51 66.89 22.14
CA SER A 195 -2.52 66.00 22.72
C SER A 195 -3.29 65.33 21.59
N GLU A 196 -3.87 64.18 21.86
CA GLU A 196 -4.88 63.46 21.07
C GLU A 196 -5.86 64.42 20.36
N GLY A 197 -6.10 64.20 19.06
CA GLY A 197 -6.95 65.04 18.20
C GLY A 197 -6.36 66.42 17.82
N ALA A 198 -5.04 66.63 17.96
CA ALA A 198 -4.37 67.85 17.52
C ALA A 198 -3.83 67.73 16.08
N VAL A 199 -4.27 68.63 15.19
CA VAL A 199 -3.85 68.65 13.78
C VAL A 199 -2.90 69.80 13.51
N TYR A 200 -1.78 69.50 12.84
CA TYR A 200 -0.72 70.43 12.49
C TYR A 200 -0.46 70.43 10.99
N ARG A 201 -0.36 71.61 10.37
CA ARG A 201 0.07 71.75 8.97
C ARG A 201 1.57 71.96 8.88
N ILE A 202 2.22 71.20 8.01
CA ILE A 202 3.59 71.41 7.52
C ILE A 202 3.48 71.72 6.02
N ALA A 203 3.85 72.93 5.61
CA ALA A 203 3.51 73.45 4.29
C ALA A 203 4.65 73.33 3.28
N ASN A 204 4.33 73.07 2.02
CA ASN A 204 5.29 72.85 0.92
C ASN A 204 6.20 71.62 1.13
N VAL A 205 5.65 70.49 1.57
CA VAL A 205 6.41 69.23 1.68
C VAL A 205 6.85 68.72 0.30
N ALA A 206 6.05 68.97 -0.74
CA ALA A 206 6.40 68.83 -2.15
C ALA A 206 5.78 69.98 -3.00
N ASP A 207 6.00 70.01 -4.32
CA ASP A 207 5.48 71.09 -5.18
C ASP A 207 3.94 71.01 -5.30
N GLY A 208 3.26 71.92 -4.59
CA GLY A 208 1.80 71.94 -4.52
C GLY A 208 1.18 71.13 -3.38
N LEU A 209 2.01 70.52 -2.51
CA LEU A 209 1.58 69.63 -1.43
C LEU A 209 1.90 70.20 -0.03
N ASP A 210 0.96 70.08 0.89
CA ASP A 210 1.17 70.24 2.35
C ASP A 210 0.91 68.88 3.04
N ALA A 211 1.51 68.66 4.21
CA ALA A 211 1.16 67.54 5.08
C ALA A 211 0.33 68.05 6.28
N LEU A 212 -0.71 67.28 6.66
CA LEU A 212 -1.46 67.42 7.89
C LEU A 212 -1.08 66.28 8.83
N VAL A 213 -0.39 66.60 9.93
CA VAL A 213 -0.02 65.64 10.97
C VAL A 213 -1.03 65.74 12.10
N THR A 214 -1.80 64.68 12.28
CA THR A 214 -2.75 64.48 13.39
C THR A 214 -2.07 63.65 14.48
N VAL A 215 -2.25 64.05 15.74
CA VAL A 215 -1.91 63.19 16.88
C VAL A 215 -3.11 62.31 17.13
N ASP A 216 -2.98 61.02 16.82
CA ASP A 216 -4.09 60.08 16.79
C ASP A 216 -4.30 59.46 18.17
N GLU A 217 -3.40 58.56 18.59
CA GLU A 217 -3.38 58.01 19.96
C GLU A 217 -2.13 58.42 20.78
N VAL A 218 -2.24 58.40 22.11
CA VAL A 218 -1.14 58.70 23.05
C VAL A 218 -1.21 57.82 24.31
N VAL A 219 -0.52 56.67 24.28
CA VAL A 219 -0.49 55.72 25.41
C VAL A 219 0.72 55.96 26.30
N ASN A 220 0.48 56.55 27.49
CA ASN A 220 1.50 56.85 28.52
C ASN A 220 2.70 57.70 28.05
N ALA A 221 2.59 58.32 26.89
CA ALA A 221 3.63 59.11 26.25
C ALA A 221 3.38 60.62 26.35
N LYS A 222 4.33 61.41 25.85
CA LYS A 222 4.20 62.86 25.73
C LYS A 222 5.11 63.43 24.63
N ILE A 223 4.49 64.04 23.63
CA ILE A 223 5.18 64.83 22.60
C ILE A 223 5.69 66.15 23.21
N GLU A 224 7.01 66.38 23.24
CA GLU A 224 7.65 67.64 23.65
C GLU A 224 7.81 68.62 22.47
N VAL A 225 8.12 68.09 21.28
CA VAL A 225 8.20 68.80 20.00
C VAL A 225 7.70 67.85 18.91
N LEU A 226 6.79 68.30 18.05
CA LEU A 226 6.25 67.46 16.97
C LEU A 226 7.29 67.14 15.90
N ASP A 227 8.15 68.10 15.58
CA ASP A 227 9.19 67.96 14.56
C ASP A 227 10.42 68.85 14.85
N GLN A 228 11.62 68.30 14.70
CA GLN A 228 12.88 68.88 15.18
C GLN A 228 13.87 69.21 14.05
N ASN A 229 13.75 70.45 13.55
CA ASN A 229 14.52 70.95 12.41
C ASN A 229 15.90 71.58 12.76
N ALA A 230 16.56 71.10 13.82
CA ALA A 230 17.90 71.54 14.23
C ALA A 230 19.06 70.83 13.49
N THR A 231 18.86 69.55 13.19
CA THR A 231 19.72 68.68 12.38
C THR A 231 18.83 68.04 11.31
N ASP A 232 19.38 67.89 10.11
CA ASP A 232 18.76 67.24 8.94
C ASP A 232 17.26 67.56 8.79
N PRO A 233 16.92 68.85 8.61
CA PRO A 233 15.56 69.37 8.75
C PRO A 233 14.58 68.89 7.68
N ALA A 234 15.02 68.10 6.69
CA ALA A 234 14.11 67.48 5.74
C ALA A 234 13.36 66.29 6.33
N PHE A 235 13.92 65.64 7.36
CA PHE A 235 13.38 64.44 8.00
C PHE A 235 12.43 64.82 9.13
N PHE A 236 11.29 64.14 9.22
CA PHE A 236 10.31 64.29 10.28
C PHE A 236 10.83 63.62 11.56
N LYS A 237 11.02 64.40 12.63
CA LYS A 237 11.66 63.91 13.87
C LYS A 237 10.90 64.32 15.12
N PRO A 238 9.93 63.50 15.58
CA PRO A 238 9.20 63.78 16.81
C PRO A 238 10.08 63.63 18.06
N GLU A 239 9.90 64.52 19.02
CA GLU A 239 10.54 64.47 20.33
C GLU A 239 9.56 63.93 21.36
N ILE A 240 9.53 62.61 21.54
CA ILE A 240 8.60 61.94 22.47
C ILE A 240 9.33 61.60 23.78
N GLN A 241 8.58 61.60 24.89
CA GLN A 241 8.98 61.07 26.19
C GLN A 241 7.96 60.02 26.66
N PHE A 242 8.43 58.80 26.89
CA PHE A 242 7.61 57.67 27.31
C PHE A 242 7.66 57.44 28.83
N THR A 243 6.58 56.88 29.39
CA THR A 243 6.47 56.55 30.83
C THR A 243 6.04 55.10 31.04
N VAL A 244 6.99 54.23 31.35
CA VAL A 244 6.76 52.81 31.66
C VAL A 244 6.18 52.65 33.07
N SER A 245 5.24 51.71 33.25
CA SER A 245 4.53 51.50 34.51
C SER A 245 4.25 50.03 34.83
N ASP A 246 3.68 49.75 36.01
CA ASP A 246 3.27 48.39 36.41
C ASP A 246 2.15 47.79 35.52
N VAL A 247 1.49 48.60 34.67
CA VAL A 247 0.29 48.22 33.89
C VAL A 247 0.46 48.46 32.38
N VAL A 248 1.43 49.27 31.98
CA VAL A 248 1.71 49.61 30.57
C VAL A 248 3.21 49.48 30.38
N ARG A 249 3.61 48.53 29.54
CA ARG A 249 5.00 48.12 29.29
C ARG A 249 5.50 48.59 27.92
N GLU A 250 4.59 48.67 26.95
CA GLU A 250 4.72 49.33 25.65
C GLU A 250 3.92 50.67 25.63
N PRO A 251 4.49 51.79 26.10
CA PRO A 251 3.93 53.11 25.83
C PRO A 251 4.28 53.59 24.42
N TYR A 252 3.30 54.13 23.68
CA TYR A 252 3.46 54.59 22.29
C TYR A 252 2.71 55.91 21.98
N VAL A 253 2.89 56.42 20.76
CA VAL A 253 2.17 57.55 20.15
C VAL A 253 1.94 57.24 18.67
N ASP A 254 0.71 57.46 18.20
CA ASP A 254 0.35 57.30 16.79
C ASP A 254 0.17 58.65 16.12
N LEU A 255 0.72 58.79 14.90
CA LEU A 255 0.74 60.03 14.13
C LEU A 255 0.23 59.80 12.70
N LYS A 256 -1.06 60.05 12.46
CA LYS A 256 -1.68 60.02 11.12
C LYS A 256 -1.23 61.23 10.30
N ILE A 257 -0.61 61.02 9.14
CA ILE A 257 -0.13 62.06 8.22
C ILE A 257 -0.93 61.99 6.91
N SER A 258 -1.78 63.00 6.67
CA SER A 258 -2.52 63.15 5.40
C SER A 258 -1.85 64.15 4.46
N LEU A 259 -1.65 63.74 3.20
CA LEU A 259 -1.10 64.54 2.12
C LEU A 259 -2.23 65.30 1.41
N VAL A 260 -2.16 66.64 1.41
CA VAL A 260 -3.25 67.50 0.92
C VAL A 260 -2.78 68.60 0.00
N ALA A 261 -3.66 69.02 -0.92
CA ALA A 261 -3.41 70.13 -1.82
C ALA A 261 -3.06 71.42 -1.04
N SER A 262 -1.97 72.09 -1.43
CA SER A 262 -1.36 73.14 -0.60
C SER A 262 -2.32 74.30 -0.26
N GLY A 263 -2.45 74.56 1.04
CA GLY A 263 -3.40 75.50 1.63
C GLY A 263 -4.86 75.02 1.69
N GLY A 264 -5.13 73.75 1.40
CA GLY A 264 -6.44 73.10 1.47
C GLY A 264 -6.45 71.88 2.42
N THR A 265 -7.48 71.05 2.25
CA THR A 265 -7.68 69.77 2.95
C THR A 265 -8.16 68.69 1.97
N ASP A 266 -8.09 68.96 0.66
CA ASP A 266 -8.45 68.00 -0.38
C ASP A 266 -7.28 67.00 -0.47
N PRO A 267 -7.48 65.68 -0.30
CA PRO A 267 -6.41 64.68 -0.38
C PRO A 267 -5.68 64.70 -1.71
N VAL A 268 -4.42 64.27 -1.69
CA VAL A 268 -3.59 64.07 -2.89
C VAL A 268 -2.88 62.73 -2.75
N ILE A 269 -3.41 61.76 -3.50
CA ILE A 269 -2.78 60.46 -3.72
C ILE A 269 -1.42 60.66 -4.40
N LEU A 270 -0.40 59.97 -3.89
CA LEU A 270 0.88 59.75 -4.57
C LEU A 270 0.87 58.35 -5.16
N GLU A 271 1.34 58.21 -6.40
CA GLU A 271 1.49 56.89 -7.06
C GLU A 271 2.45 55.97 -6.27
N ASN A 272 3.42 56.56 -5.55
CA ASN A 272 4.41 55.88 -4.73
C ASN A 272 4.90 56.85 -3.62
N LEU A 273 5.16 56.34 -2.41
CA LEU A 273 5.87 57.05 -1.34
C LEU A 273 6.82 56.09 -0.59
N ILE A 274 8.09 56.49 -0.44
CA ILE A 274 9.07 55.76 0.38
C ILE A 274 9.28 56.48 1.73
N ALA A 275 9.22 55.73 2.83
CA ALA A 275 9.47 56.19 4.20
C ALA A 275 10.58 55.36 4.88
N ASN A 276 11.74 55.96 5.06
CA ASN A 276 12.89 55.36 5.75
C ASN A 276 12.90 55.76 7.23
N PHE A 277 12.60 54.83 8.13
CA PHE A 277 12.76 55.02 9.56
C PHE A 277 14.20 54.83 9.97
N ILE A 278 14.69 55.76 10.79
CA ILE A 278 16.10 55.90 11.13
C ILE A 278 16.31 55.88 12.63
N ASP A 279 17.42 55.25 13.05
CA ASP A 279 17.82 55.14 14.47
C ASP A 279 16.77 54.36 15.29
N VAL A 280 16.30 53.22 14.75
CA VAL A 280 15.39 52.29 15.43
C VAL A 280 16.23 51.35 16.28
N ASP A 281 16.57 51.77 17.50
CA ASP A 281 17.54 51.06 18.34
C ASP A 281 17.06 50.77 19.76
N GLY A 282 17.97 50.54 20.70
CA GLY A 282 17.60 50.28 22.07
C GLY A 282 18.78 50.15 23.00
N ASN A 283 18.50 49.76 24.24
CA ASN A 283 19.51 49.52 25.25
C ASN A 283 19.03 48.49 26.29
N THR A 284 19.87 48.27 27.31
CA THR A 284 19.58 47.34 28.43
C THR A 284 18.35 47.67 29.29
N GLN A 285 17.56 48.70 28.99
CA GLN A 285 16.34 49.09 29.70
C GLN A 285 15.07 49.02 28.84
N TYR A 286 15.19 49.25 27.53
CA TYR A 286 14.11 49.23 26.55
C TYR A 286 14.67 49.03 25.15
N GLN A 287 13.83 48.51 24.25
CA GLN A 287 14.01 48.61 22.80
C GLN A 287 13.00 49.65 22.30
N GLU A 288 13.35 50.38 21.25
CA GLU A 288 12.41 51.20 20.50
C GLU A 288 11.63 50.31 19.54
N PHE A 289 10.42 50.72 19.17
CA PHE A 289 9.69 50.07 18.09
C PHE A 289 8.87 51.08 17.30
N ASN A 290 8.60 50.78 16.03
CA ASN A 290 7.69 51.53 15.18
C ASN A 290 6.77 50.54 14.44
N ARG A 291 5.59 51.00 14.03
CA ARG A 291 4.57 50.24 13.27
C ARG A 291 4.25 51.00 11.99
N PHE A 292 4.00 50.27 10.91
CA PHE A 292 3.58 50.81 9.62
C PHE A 292 2.29 50.12 9.18
N ASP A 293 1.23 50.88 9.13
CA ASP A 293 -0.05 50.43 8.60
C ASP A 293 0.09 50.38 7.04
N THR A 294 -0.13 49.21 6.44
CA THR A 294 -0.20 48.91 4.98
C THR A 294 0.99 49.28 4.06
N PRO A 295 2.26 48.92 4.39
CA PRO A 295 3.36 49.03 3.43
C PRO A 295 3.18 48.03 2.26
N SER A 296 3.59 48.40 1.03
CA SER A 296 3.58 47.47 -0.11
C SER A 296 4.83 46.60 -0.21
N ARG A 297 5.89 46.98 0.53
CA ARG A 297 7.17 46.29 0.67
C ARG A 297 8.04 47.00 1.69
N TYR A 298 9.04 46.29 2.21
CA TYR A 298 10.05 46.86 3.09
C TYR A 298 11.47 46.42 2.75
N THR A 299 12.46 47.16 3.25
CA THR A 299 13.89 46.94 2.98
C THR A 299 14.72 47.14 4.23
N LEU A 300 15.58 46.14 4.49
CA LEU A 300 16.55 46.11 5.58
C LEU A 300 18.00 46.15 5.03
N ASP A 301 18.98 46.23 5.93
CA ASP A 301 20.41 46.09 5.60
C ASP A 301 20.94 44.80 6.22
N ASP A 302 21.64 43.97 5.46
CA ASP A 302 22.38 42.82 6.01
C ASP A 302 23.84 43.21 6.35
N PRO A 303 24.33 42.95 7.58
CA PRO A 303 23.61 42.37 8.72
C PRO A 303 22.70 43.37 9.44
N LYS A 304 21.48 42.91 9.77
CA LYS A 304 20.50 43.65 10.56
C LYS A 304 20.83 43.65 12.05
N ASP A 305 20.48 44.73 12.73
CA ASP A 305 20.61 44.97 14.18
C ASP A 305 19.22 45.39 14.73
N ILE A 306 18.17 45.07 13.96
CA ILE A 306 16.73 45.25 14.16
C ILE A 306 16.00 43.95 13.78
N ASP A 307 14.89 43.70 14.45
CA ASP A 307 13.99 42.59 14.20
C ASP A 307 12.70 43.16 13.58
N VAL A 308 12.05 42.40 12.70
CA VAL A 308 10.80 42.78 12.01
C VAL A 308 9.83 41.62 12.15
N GLU A 309 8.55 41.95 12.32
CA GLU A 309 7.44 41.07 12.66
C GLU A 309 6.22 41.63 11.89
N ASN A 310 5.52 40.84 11.06
CA ASN A 310 4.18 41.24 10.63
C ASN A 310 3.22 41.04 11.82
N THR A 311 2.15 41.83 11.85
CA THR A 311 1.08 41.79 12.86
C THR A 311 -0.12 42.45 12.17
N GLY A 312 -1.38 42.06 12.38
CA GLY A 312 -2.58 42.70 11.75
C GLY A 312 -2.68 44.22 11.95
N GLY A 313 -1.84 44.77 12.83
CA GLY A 313 -1.50 46.19 12.79
C GLY A 313 -0.70 46.73 11.58
N GLY A 314 -0.27 45.90 10.64
CA GLY A 314 0.84 46.14 9.70
C GLY A 314 2.23 46.23 10.35
N LEU A 315 3.25 45.82 9.58
CA LEU A 315 4.69 45.77 9.86
C LEU A 315 5.19 46.45 11.16
N LEU A 316 5.55 45.62 12.14
CA LEU A 316 6.13 46.01 13.42
C LEU A 316 7.66 45.83 13.41
N VAL A 317 8.40 46.88 13.80
CA VAL A 317 9.87 46.90 13.71
C VAL A 317 10.50 47.21 15.05
N HIS A 318 11.25 46.24 15.59
CA HIS A 318 11.87 46.24 16.90
C HIS A 318 13.37 46.59 16.84
N GLY A 319 13.77 47.58 17.63
CA GLY A 319 15.16 48.01 17.79
C GLY A 319 16.01 47.00 18.56
N GLY A 320 17.25 46.73 18.14
CA GLY A 320 18.16 45.86 18.90
C GLY A 320 18.57 46.41 20.29
N THR A 321 19.21 45.60 21.13
CA THR A 321 19.57 46.00 22.52
C THR A 321 20.79 46.96 22.65
N LYS A 322 21.17 47.64 21.57
CA LYS A 322 22.45 48.35 21.38
C LYS A 322 22.23 49.79 20.92
N GLU A 323 22.64 50.74 21.76
CA GLU A 323 22.36 52.16 21.51
C GLU A 323 23.41 52.81 20.59
N TYR A 324 22.90 53.49 19.58
CA TYR A 324 23.58 54.38 18.66
C TYR A 324 23.32 55.84 19.08
N ASP A 325 24.29 56.72 18.85
CA ASP A 325 24.34 58.06 19.47
C ASP A 325 23.45 59.10 18.72
N GLY A 326 22.17 58.77 18.48
CA GLY A 326 21.03 59.68 18.25
C GLY A 326 20.66 60.06 16.80
N ILE A 327 19.33 60.08 16.56
CA ILE A 327 18.60 60.16 15.28
C ILE A 327 19.45 60.60 14.08
N SER A 328 20.02 59.62 13.38
CA SER A 328 20.92 59.83 12.25
C SER A 328 20.85 58.68 11.24
N ASN A 329 20.58 59.02 9.98
CA ASN A 329 20.60 58.07 8.86
C ASN A 329 22.05 57.67 8.44
N VAL A 330 22.84 57.11 9.37
CA VAL A 330 24.27 56.77 9.18
C VAL A 330 24.57 55.32 9.56
N ASN A 331 23.69 54.65 10.30
CA ASN A 331 23.83 53.27 10.72
C ASN A 331 22.71 52.45 10.03
N PRO A 332 22.90 51.98 8.78
CA PRO A 332 21.85 51.32 8.01
C PRO A 332 21.25 50.09 8.72
N GLN A 333 22.06 49.30 9.42
CA GLN A 333 21.65 48.17 10.28
C GLN A 333 20.57 48.45 11.36
N VAL A 334 20.22 49.72 11.63
CA VAL A 334 19.13 50.13 12.56
C VAL A 334 18.09 51.03 11.88
N ASN A 335 17.88 50.78 10.59
CA ASN A 335 16.88 51.45 9.78
C ASN A 335 16.06 50.42 9.01
N VAL A 336 14.82 50.79 8.72
CA VAL A 336 13.93 50.09 7.78
C VAL A 336 13.41 51.12 6.79
N ALA A 337 13.35 50.78 5.51
CA ALA A 337 12.64 51.58 4.53
C ALA A 337 11.39 50.82 4.11
N VAL A 338 10.23 51.46 4.18
CA VAL A 338 8.99 50.93 3.60
C VAL A 338 8.62 51.73 2.36
N GLU A 339 7.93 51.09 1.44
CA GLU A 339 7.28 51.71 0.30
C GLU A 339 5.76 51.60 0.44
N PHE A 340 5.05 52.60 -0.09
CA PHE A 340 3.60 52.65 -0.13
C PHE A 340 3.17 53.00 -1.56
N VAL A 341 2.22 52.26 -2.11
CA VAL A 341 1.62 52.51 -3.44
C VAL A 341 0.30 53.25 -3.28
N SER A 342 -0.06 54.11 -4.24
CA SER A 342 -1.36 54.81 -4.31
C SER A 342 -1.82 55.57 -3.04
N ILE A 343 -0.91 55.92 -2.14
CA ILE A 343 -1.24 56.39 -0.80
C ILE A 343 -1.52 57.90 -0.71
N SER A 344 -2.47 58.30 0.14
CA SER A 344 -2.74 59.72 0.47
C SER A 344 -2.70 60.05 1.97
N THR A 345 -2.90 59.05 2.83
CA THR A 345 -2.79 59.16 4.29
C THR A 345 -2.15 57.88 4.82
N PHE A 346 -1.33 58.00 5.86
CA PHE A 346 -0.63 56.88 6.50
C PHE A 346 -0.51 57.14 8.00
N VAL A 347 -0.46 56.09 8.80
CA VAL A 347 -0.26 56.14 10.26
C VAL A 347 1.14 55.64 10.59
N PHE A 348 1.73 56.17 11.65
CA PHE A 348 3.00 55.70 12.19
C PHE A 348 2.93 55.63 13.71
N ARG A 349 3.27 54.47 14.26
CA ARG A 349 3.49 54.30 15.70
C ARG A 349 4.93 54.61 16.05
N PHE A 350 5.14 55.29 17.17
CA PHE A 350 6.43 55.45 17.82
C PHE A 350 6.31 54.95 19.26
N GLY A 351 7.08 53.92 19.64
CA GLY A 351 6.98 53.27 20.95
C GLY A 351 8.32 52.86 21.56
N ILE A 352 8.25 52.33 22.79
CA ILE A 352 9.33 51.55 23.39
C ILE A 352 8.78 50.31 24.11
N GLN A 353 9.42 49.16 23.95
CA GLN A 353 9.15 47.95 24.73
C GLN A 353 10.18 47.85 25.87
N THR A 354 9.77 47.50 27.10
CA THR A 354 10.71 47.49 28.22
C THR A 354 11.39 46.14 28.50
N GLN A 355 12.71 46.17 28.40
CA GLN A 355 13.60 45.06 28.78
C GLN A 355 13.79 44.89 30.30
N THR A 356 13.00 45.56 31.15
CA THR A 356 13.10 45.43 32.62
C THR A 356 11.76 45.57 33.35
N SER A 357 11.62 44.86 34.47
CA SER A 357 10.48 45.03 35.39
C SER A 357 10.45 46.37 36.17
N GLU A 358 11.45 47.26 36.00
CA GLU A 358 11.50 48.54 36.70
C GLU A 358 10.67 49.60 35.94
N ASN A 359 10.17 50.62 36.65
CA ASN A 359 9.40 51.71 36.04
C ASN A 359 10.29 52.94 35.86
N PHE A 360 10.33 53.49 34.64
CA PHE A 360 11.15 54.65 34.30
C PHE A 360 10.41 55.61 33.33
N ILE A 361 11.07 56.73 33.06
CA ILE A 361 10.65 57.73 32.08
C ILE A 361 11.85 57.92 31.16
N THR A 362 11.66 57.86 29.84
CA THR A 362 12.75 57.96 28.88
C THR A 362 13.32 59.38 28.80
N ILE A 363 14.54 59.49 28.26
CA ILE A 363 15.03 60.78 27.77
C ILE A 363 14.31 61.11 26.46
N VAL A 364 14.25 62.41 26.13
CA VAL A 364 13.49 62.87 24.96
C VAL A 364 14.28 62.56 23.69
N ARG A 365 13.60 61.95 22.70
CA ARG A 365 14.10 61.39 21.42
C ARG A 365 14.53 59.93 21.47
N GLN A 366 14.10 59.24 20.43
CA GLN A 366 14.19 57.80 20.17
C GLN A 366 14.50 57.72 18.65
N SER A 367 13.57 57.29 17.77
CA SER A 367 13.70 57.22 16.30
C SER A 367 13.21 58.46 15.48
N GLY A 368 13.18 58.39 14.14
CA GLY A 368 12.59 59.39 13.21
C GLY A 368 12.44 58.92 11.75
N ILE A 369 11.90 59.75 10.83
CA ILE A 369 11.56 59.35 9.43
C ILE A 369 12.17 60.26 8.34
N GLN A 370 12.76 59.66 7.31
CA GLN A 370 13.19 60.28 6.05
C GLN A 370 12.29 59.84 4.87
N PHE A 371 11.53 60.77 4.29
CA PHE A 371 10.67 60.51 3.13
C PHE A 371 11.40 60.70 1.80
N SER A 372 12.21 59.71 1.44
CA SER A 372 12.94 59.61 0.17
C SER A 372 13.59 58.23 0.06
N CYS A 373 13.87 57.78 -1.16
CA CYS A 373 14.82 56.69 -1.45
C CYS A 373 16.03 56.67 -0.48
N PRO A 374 16.33 55.53 0.18
CA PRO A 374 17.54 55.35 0.99
C PRO A 374 18.79 55.51 0.14
N ASP A 375 19.78 56.25 0.62
CA ASP A 375 21.10 56.38 -0.01
C ASP A 375 22.24 55.84 0.87
N ASN A 376 21.87 55.06 1.90
CA ASN A 376 22.73 54.67 3.01
C ASN A 376 22.81 53.17 3.32
N PHE A 377 21.91 52.34 2.77
CA PHE A 377 22.02 50.88 2.84
C PHE A 377 23.28 50.40 2.09
N THR A 378 23.83 49.27 2.54
CA THR A 378 25.08 48.69 2.06
C THR A 378 24.94 47.27 1.51
N ASN A 379 24.02 46.48 2.04
CA ASN A 379 23.52 45.24 1.47
C ASN A 379 21.99 45.21 1.65
N PRO A 380 21.22 45.92 0.81
CA PRO A 380 19.77 45.99 0.97
C PRO A 380 19.13 44.63 0.68
N GLN A 381 18.15 44.24 1.50
CA GLN A 381 17.29 43.07 1.32
C GLN A 381 15.85 43.57 1.31
N THR A 382 15.09 43.31 0.25
CA THR A 382 13.73 43.84 0.03
C THR A 382 12.73 42.69 -0.01
N ILE A 383 11.65 42.81 0.76
CA ILE A 383 10.54 41.84 0.85
C ILE A 383 9.27 42.57 0.42
N ASN A 384 8.44 41.95 -0.43
CA ASN A 384 7.27 42.57 -1.07
C ASN A 384 5.97 41.93 -0.56
N PHE A 385 4.91 42.73 -0.41
CA PHE A 385 3.63 42.32 0.20
C PHE A 385 2.44 42.48 -0.79
N ARG A 386 2.67 42.33 -2.10
CA ARG A 386 1.71 42.69 -3.19
C ARG A 386 1.98 42.02 -4.54
N LYS A 387 2.66 40.88 -4.59
CA LYS A 387 2.90 40.14 -5.83
C LYS A 387 3.24 38.70 -5.50
N ASP A 388 2.19 37.88 -5.53
CA ASP A 388 2.17 36.49 -6.00
C ASP A 388 3.43 36.20 -6.80
N THR A 389 4.20 35.18 -6.41
CA THR A 389 5.11 34.51 -7.33
C THR A 389 4.25 33.68 -8.31
N ASP A 390 4.88 33.13 -9.35
CA ASP A 390 4.29 32.60 -10.60
C ASP A 390 5.57 32.17 -11.35
N THR A 391 6.18 31.08 -10.85
CA THR A 391 7.60 30.72 -11.06
C THR A 391 7.84 30.13 -12.44
N ASP A 392 7.06 29.12 -12.80
CA ASP A 392 6.99 28.47 -14.11
C ASP A 392 6.33 29.35 -15.22
N ALA A 393 5.43 30.25 -14.80
CA ALA A 393 4.53 31.11 -15.57
C ALA A 393 3.31 30.43 -16.26
N ASP A 394 2.76 29.38 -15.66
CA ASP A 394 1.48 28.74 -16.00
C ASP A 394 0.28 29.72 -15.87
N GLY A 395 0.12 30.32 -14.68
CA GLY A 395 -1.08 31.08 -14.33
C GLY A 395 -1.63 30.89 -12.90
N TYR A 396 -1.28 29.82 -12.20
CA TYR A 396 -1.36 29.70 -10.75
C TYR A 396 -0.16 30.43 -10.10
N PRO A 397 -0.36 31.08 -8.95
CA PRO A 397 0.73 31.49 -8.08
C PRO A 397 1.23 30.33 -7.23
N ASP A 398 2.55 30.27 -6.99
CA ASP A 398 3.25 29.27 -6.15
C ASP A 398 2.36 28.79 -4.95
N ARG A 399 1.88 29.70 -4.08
CA ARG A 399 0.98 29.40 -2.92
C ARG A 399 -0.40 28.73 -3.15
N VAL A 400 -0.74 28.44 -4.39
CA VAL A 400 -2.00 27.74 -4.76
C VAL A 400 -1.74 26.77 -5.92
N ASP A 401 -0.53 26.21 -5.96
CA ASP A 401 0.09 25.54 -7.10
C ASP A 401 1.02 24.44 -6.58
N ILE A 402 0.56 23.19 -6.56
CA ILE A 402 1.24 22.08 -5.87
C ILE A 402 2.51 21.55 -6.59
N ASP A 403 2.91 22.16 -7.72
CA ASP A 403 4.09 21.88 -8.54
C ASP A 403 4.55 23.23 -9.15
N ALA A 404 5.13 24.08 -8.31
CA ALA A 404 5.32 25.51 -8.57
C ALA A 404 6.37 25.84 -9.65
N ASP A 405 7.20 24.88 -10.01
CA ASP A 405 8.25 24.99 -11.03
C ASP A 405 8.00 24.11 -12.30
N ASN A 406 7.01 23.21 -12.20
CA ASN A 406 6.33 22.47 -13.26
C ASN A 406 7.18 21.33 -13.85
N ASP A 407 7.71 20.50 -12.95
CA ASP A 407 8.62 19.40 -13.20
C ASP A 407 8.00 18.00 -12.97
N GLY A 408 6.87 17.95 -12.24
CA GLY A 408 6.12 16.73 -11.93
C GLY A 408 6.30 16.16 -10.53
N ILE A 409 7.17 16.74 -9.69
CA ILE A 409 7.36 16.37 -8.28
C ILE A 409 6.61 17.40 -7.43
N PRO A 410 5.69 17.02 -6.53
CA PRO A 410 4.94 18.01 -5.76
C PRO A 410 5.76 18.75 -4.70
N ASP A 411 5.48 20.06 -4.51
CA ASP A 411 6.16 20.96 -3.56
C ASP A 411 6.29 20.36 -2.13
N ASN A 412 5.24 19.66 -1.67
CA ASN A 412 5.20 18.97 -0.37
C ASN A 412 6.32 17.91 -0.20
N VAL A 413 6.66 17.22 -1.30
CA VAL A 413 7.68 16.17 -1.36
C VAL A 413 9.07 16.79 -1.40
N GLU A 414 9.26 17.80 -2.23
CA GLU A 414 10.54 18.49 -2.42
C GLU A 414 10.97 19.32 -1.21
N ALA A 415 10.02 19.98 -0.55
CA ALA A 415 10.28 20.76 0.67
C ALA A 415 10.71 19.90 1.87
N GLN A 416 10.79 18.58 1.73
CA GLN A 416 11.14 17.61 2.76
C GLN A 416 12.26 16.67 2.32
N THR A 417 13.11 16.25 3.27
CA THR A 417 14.15 15.23 2.99
C THR A 417 13.52 13.83 2.92
N THR A 418 13.91 13.00 1.96
CA THR A 418 13.46 11.60 1.79
C THR A 418 13.43 10.79 3.10
N ASP A 419 14.56 10.68 3.82
CA ASP A 419 14.69 9.95 5.12
C ASP A 419 13.86 10.56 6.29
N GLY A 420 13.15 11.66 6.03
CA GLY A 420 12.40 12.46 7.00
C GLY A 420 10.98 12.89 6.59
N TYR A 421 10.51 12.47 5.41
CA TYR A 421 9.22 12.86 4.82
C TYR A 421 8.02 12.58 5.74
N VAL A 422 7.02 13.46 5.67
CA VAL A 422 5.74 13.35 6.38
C VAL A 422 4.61 13.79 5.45
N ALA A 423 3.87 12.81 4.95
CA ALA A 423 2.60 13.01 4.23
C ALA A 423 1.53 13.70 5.11
N PRO A 424 0.58 14.44 4.50
CA PRO A 424 -0.55 15.10 5.17
C PRO A 424 -1.51 14.10 5.86
N GLU A 425 -2.28 14.56 6.87
CA GLU A 425 -3.34 13.75 7.51
C GLU A 425 -4.77 14.23 7.13
N GLY A 426 -4.90 15.30 6.34
CA GLY A 426 -6.16 15.97 5.99
C GLY A 426 -6.90 16.51 7.23
N ALA A 427 -6.14 17.00 8.21
CA ALA A 427 -6.64 17.30 9.54
C ALA A 427 -6.20 18.68 10.03
N ASP A 428 -7.15 19.60 10.15
CA ASP A 428 -7.03 20.86 10.90
C ASP A 428 -7.96 20.84 12.15
N ASP A 429 -7.41 21.13 13.34
CA ASP A 429 -8.11 21.17 14.63
C ASP A 429 -8.37 22.63 15.12
N ASP A 430 -7.75 23.64 14.49
CA ASP A 430 -7.81 25.08 14.82
C ASP A 430 -8.68 25.91 13.84
N ASN A 431 -8.82 25.47 12.58
CA ASN A 431 -9.47 26.17 11.46
C ASN A 431 -8.71 27.42 11.02
N ASP A 432 -7.44 27.21 10.66
CA ASP A 432 -6.51 28.14 10.00
C ASP A 432 -5.83 27.56 8.74
N GLY A 433 -6.21 26.36 8.27
CA GLY A 433 -5.85 25.80 6.95
C GLY A 433 -4.73 24.76 7.01
N LEU A 434 -3.61 25.12 7.64
CA LEU A 434 -2.42 24.29 7.84
C LEU A 434 -2.71 22.94 8.55
N ASP A 435 -2.26 21.81 7.98
CA ASP A 435 -2.41 20.50 8.63
C ASP A 435 -1.70 20.41 10.01
N ASN A 436 -2.36 19.74 10.96
CA ASN A 436 -1.84 19.33 12.26
C ASN A 436 -0.44 18.66 12.23
N VAL A 437 -0.02 18.06 11.12
CA VAL A 437 1.33 17.47 10.98
C VAL A 437 2.43 18.55 10.82
N TYR A 438 2.14 19.65 10.11
CA TYR A 438 3.09 20.73 9.79
C TYR A 438 3.07 21.87 10.83
N GLU A 439 1.94 22.06 11.52
CA GLU A 439 1.68 23.00 12.64
C GLU A 439 2.86 23.22 13.61
N GLY A 440 3.52 22.13 14.03
CA GLY A 440 4.83 22.18 14.71
C GLY A 440 4.86 22.85 16.09
N ALA A 441 5.02 24.18 16.14
CA ALA A 441 5.26 24.94 17.38
C ALA A 441 4.48 26.25 17.49
N GLY A 442 3.26 26.27 16.95
CA GLY A 442 2.46 27.46 16.69
C GLY A 442 2.72 27.87 15.26
N ASP A 443 2.04 27.17 14.36
CA ASP A 443 1.75 27.63 13.00
C ASP A 443 3.08 27.85 12.24
N ALA A 444 3.91 26.80 12.24
CA ALA A 444 5.33 26.89 11.87
C ALA A 444 5.64 26.49 10.42
N GLY A 445 4.78 25.70 9.79
CA GLY A 445 4.99 25.09 8.48
C GLY A 445 6.19 24.15 8.38
N LEU A 446 6.42 23.67 7.17
CA LEU A 446 7.65 23.05 6.73
C LEU A 446 8.83 24.04 6.78
N THR A 447 10.04 23.51 6.60
CA THR A 447 11.23 24.33 6.35
C THR A 447 11.86 23.73 5.12
N PRO A 448 11.58 24.29 3.92
CA PRO A 448 12.00 23.71 2.65
C PRO A 448 13.48 23.33 2.62
N VAL A 449 13.74 22.23 1.92
CA VAL A 449 15.11 21.79 1.61
C VAL A 449 15.72 22.76 0.58
N ASN A 450 17.04 22.75 0.53
CA ASN A 450 17.88 23.44 -0.45
C ASN A 450 19.14 22.57 -0.52
N THR A 451 19.18 21.67 -1.49
CA THR A 451 20.13 20.55 -1.56
C THR A 451 21.55 21.05 -1.88
N ASP A 452 21.70 21.95 -2.86
CA ASP A 452 23.00 22.49 -3.30
C ASP A 452 23.65 23.59 -2.40
N ASP A 453 22.95 24.09 -1.36
CA ASP A 453 23.36 25.18 -0.44
C ASP A 453 23.34 26.62 -1.07
N ASP A 454 22.52 26.87 -2.13
CA ASP A 454 22.26 28.13 -2.88
C ASP A 454 21.35 29.18 -2.16
N ILE A 455 20.23 29.57 -2.77
CA ILE A 455 19.25 30.62 -2.44
C ILE A 455 17.83 30.26 -2.91
N THR A 456 17.68 29.31 -3.83
CA THR A 456 16.41 28.73 -4.31
C THR A 456 16.17 27.41 -3.56
N PRO A 457 15.07 27.24 -2.83
CA PRO A 457 14.69 25.92 -2.30
C PRO A 457 14.39 24.93 -3.43
N ASP A 458 14.48 23.63 -3.13
CA ASP A 458 14.30 22.52 -4.10
C ASP A 458 13.01 22.72 -4.94
N TYR A 459 11.85 22.89 -4.28
CA TYR A 459 10.53 23.16 -4.90
C TYR A 459 10.38 24.38 -5.84
N LEU A 460 11.47 25.10 -6.13
CA LEU A 460 11.50 26.23 -7.07
C LEU A 460 12.73 26.18 -8.00
N ASP A 461 13.48 25.08 -8.02
CA ASP A 461 14.77 24.93 -8.71
C ASP A 461 14.95 23.51 -9.30
N GLY A 462 14.28 23.22 -10.43
CA GLY A 462 14.39 21.97 -11.21
C GLY A 462 15.77 21.72 -11.87
N ASP A 463 16.79 21.71 -11.03
CA ASP A 463 18.22 21.31 -11.12
C ASP A 463 18.73 21.37 -9.63
N SER A 464 18.05 20.66 -8.72
CA SER A 464 18.02 20.86 -7.24
C SER A 464 19.37 20.68 -6.54
N ASP A 465 20.19 19.77 -7.05
CA ASP A 465 21.53 19.47 -6.54
C ASP A 465 22.64 20.21 -7.35
N ASN A 466 22.27 20.72 -8.54
CA ASN A 466 23.08 21.44 -9.53
C ASN A 466 24.09 20.58 -10.34
N ASP A 467 23.74 19.33 -10.65
CA ASP A 467 24.55 18.35 -11.38
C ASP A 467 24.61 18.57 -12.92
N LEU A 468 23.60 19.23 -13.54
CA LEU A 468 23.34 19.49 -14.98
C LEU A 468 22.22 18.65 -15.63
N VAL A 469 21.66 17.66 -14.96
CA VAL A 469 20.39 17.02 -15.29
C VAL A 469 19.25 17.84 -14.63
N PRO A 470 18.03 17.88 -15.18
CA PRO A 470 16.90 18.57 -14.53
C PRO A 470 16.03 17.60 -13.74
N ASP A 471 15.54 18.01 -12.58
CA ASP A 471 14.72 17.20 -11.65
C ASP A 471 13.57 16.43 -12.33
N ASN A 472 12.82 17.05 -13.26
CA ASN A 472 11.82 16.37 -14.10
C ASN A 472 12.36 15.09 -14.80
N ASN A 473 13.61 15.08 -15.23
CA ASN A 473 14.26 13.89 -15.78
C ASN A 473 14.50 12.88 -14.65
N GLU A 474 15.31 13.20 -13.64
CA GLU A 474 15.72 12.25 -12.60
C GLU A 474 14.56 11.71 -11.75
N GLY A 475 13.56 12.54 -11.44
CA GLY A 475 12.38 12.16 -10.66
C GLY A 475 11.32 11.38 -11.45
N ASN A 476 11.38 11.37 -12.79
CA ASN A 476 10.38 10.71 -13.64
C ASN A 476 10.97 9.70 -14.66
N ASP A 477 12.25 9.35 -14.53
CA ASP A 477 12.92 8.32 -15.33
C ASP A 477 12.96 7.01 -14.52
N PHE A 478 11.96 6.15 -14.73
CA PHE A 478 11.78 4.91 -13.96
C PHE A 478 12.35 3.67 -14.66
N ASP A 479 12.71 3.77 -15.94
CA ASP A 479 13.44 2.73 -16.69
C ASP A 479 14.93 3.05 -16.93
N PHE A 480 15.39 4.21 -16.43
CA PHE A 480 16.78 4.68 -16.41
C PHE A 480 17.40 4.90 -17.81
N ASP A 481 16.58 5.16 -18.84
CA ASP A 481 17.04 5.37 -20.25
C ASP A 481 17.58 6.80 -20.54
N GLY A 482 17.56 7.69 -19.54
CA GLY A 482 17.94 9.10 -19.65
C GLY A 482 16.82 10.00 -20.20
N VAL A 483 15.60 9.48 -20.33
CA VAL A 483 14.41 10.21 -20.81
C VAL A 483 13.23 9.93 -19.88
N PRO A 484 12.61 10.97 -19.29
CA PRO A 484 11.50 10.77 -18.37
C PRO A 484 10.29 10.13 -19.04
N ASP A 485 9.72 9.14 -18.37
CA ASP A 485 8.48 8.44 -18.71
C ASP A 485 7.29 9.40 -18.75
N GLN A 486 7.26 10.30 -17.75
CA GLN A 486 6.22 11.29 -17.54
C GLN A 486 6.61 12.63 -18.18
N ALA A 487 5.61 13.37 -18.68
CA ALA A 487 5.87 14.61 -19.40
C ALA A 487 4.63 15.50 -19.53
N PRO A 488 4.77 16.83 -19.49
CA PRO A 488 3.65 17.74 -19.34
C PRO A 488 2.82 17.83 -20.64
N THR A 489 1.51 17.66 -20.51
CA THR A 489 0.55 17.69 -21.61
C THR A 489 0.10 19.11 -21.98
N GLY A 490 0.24 20.05 -21.05
CA GLY A 490 -0.28 21.41 -21.06
C GLY A 490 -1.79 21.47 -20.77
N MET A 491 -2.27 20.64 -19.85
CA MET A 491 -3.61 20.65 -19.29
C MET A 491 -3.54 20.23 -17.82
N ASP A 492 -4.31 20.92 -16.97
CA ASP A 492 -4.74 20.40 -15.67
C ASP A 492 -6.28 20.20 -15.75
N THR A 493 -6.83 19.24 -14.99
CA THR A 493 -8.25 18.86 -15.10
C THR A 493 -9.14 19.35 -13.94
N ASP A 494 -8.67 19.38 -12.69
CA ASP A 494 -9.38 19.89 -11.50
C ASP A 494 -9.04 21.34 -11.18
N GLY A 495 -7.76 21.72 -11.26
CA GLY A 495 -7.24 23.06 -11.04
C GLY A 495 -6.41 23.26 -9.79
N ASP A 496 -5.54 22.31 -9.46
CA ASP A 496 -4.65 22.28 -8.29
C ASP A 496 -3.20 22.70 -8.56
N GLY A 497 -2.66 22.42 -9.75
CA GLY A 497 -1.36 22.94 -10.21
C GLY A 497 -0.61 21.96 -11.11
N LEU A 498 -0.64 20.69 -10.70
CA LEU A 498 -0.01 19.56 -11.39
C LEU A 498 -0.66 19.31 -12.77
N ASP A 499 0.13 18.93 -13.79
CA ASP A 499 -0.39 18.66 -15.14
C ASP A 499 -0.96 17.22 -15.26
N ASP A 500 -2.02 17.04 -16.07
CA ASP A 500 -2.63 15.78 -16.59
C ASP A 500 -1.60 14.71 -17.03
N GLY A 501 -0.32 15.08 -17.19
CA GLY A 501 0.81 14.25 -17.57
C GLY A 501 1.56 13.58 -16.42
N TYR A 502 1.37 14.05 -15.18
CA TYR A 502 2.01 13.54 -13.96
C TYR A 502 1.03 12.87 -12.99
N GLU A 503 -0.28 13.23 -13.03
CA GLU A 503 -1.40 12.62 -12.25
C GLU A 503 -1.73 11.14 -12.64
N GLY A 504 -0.69 10.32 -12.85
CA GLY A 504 -0.67 8.90 -13.20
C GLY A 504 -1.95 8.30 -13.81
N SER A 505 -2.84 7.79 -12.94
CA SER A 505 -4.01 7.00 -13.37
C SER A 505 -5.38 7.64 -13.16
N ASP A 506 -5.53 8.65 -12.30
CA ASP A 506 -6.80 9.31 -11.99
C ASP A 506 -6.68 10.84 -11.98
N ILE A 507 -6.35 11.41 -13.16
CA ILE A 507 -6.31 12.83 -13.59
C ILE A 507 -7.53 13.76 -13.21
N ASN A 508 -8.16 13.52 -12.07
CA ASN A 508 -9.23 14.29 -11.45
C ASN A 508 -9.51 13.70 -10.03
N ASP A 509 -8.50 13.50 -9.20
CA ASP A 509 -8.69 12.91 -7.86
C ASP A 509 -9.16 13.97 -6.83
N GLY A 510 -8.62 15.19 -6.91
CA GLY A 510 -9.22 16.42 -6.42
C GLY A 510 -8.26 17.60 -6.19
N PHE A 511 -7.42 17.42 -5.18
CA PHE A 511 -6.39 18.31 -4.62
C PHE A 511 -5.67 17.39 -3.62
N ASP A 512 -4.65 16.66 -4.09
CA ASP A 512 -3.85 15.75 -3.26
C ASP A 512 -2.39 16.23 -3.34
N VAL A 513 -1.95 16.93 -2.30
CA VAL A 513 -0.72 17.78 -2.30
C VAL A 513 0.59 16.99 -2.43
N ASN A 514 0.52 15.67 -2.42
CA ASN A 514 1.64 14.77 -2.66
C ASN A 514 1.31 13.69 -3.71
N ASP A 515 0.19 13.84 -4.43
CA ASP A 515 -0.33 12.94 -5.46
C ASP A 515 -0.14 11.45 -5.11
N GLU A 516 0.45 10.67 -6.01
CA GLU A 516 0.71 9.24 -5.84
C GLU A 516 2.04 8.96 -5.09
N ILE A 517 2.75 9.99 -4.60
CA ILE A 517 4.06 9.94 -3.91
C ILE A 517 3.87 10.02 -2.38
N ASP A 518 3.54 8.87 -1.78
CA ASP A 518 3.21 8.71 -0.34
C ASP A 518 4.45 8.32 0.50
N ASP A 519 5.49 7.76 -0.14
CA ASP A 519 6.76 7.29 0.43
C ASP A 519 7.90 7.52 -0.60
N PRO A 520 8.46 8.74 -0.73
CA PRO A 520 9.41 9.12 -1.78
C PRO A 520 10.62 8.19 -1.92
N ALA A 521 11.03 7.51 -0.84
CA ALA A 521 12.12 6.53 -0.83
C ALA A 521 11.79 5.19 -1.52
N ASN A 522 10.58 5.03 -2.04
CA ASN A 522 10.09 3.84 -2.76
C ASN A 522 9.26 4.22 -4.00
N ASP A 523 8.75 5.46 -4.05
CA ASP A 523 7.86 5.95 -5.11
C ASP A 523 8.60 6.82 -6.16
N LEU A 524 9.85 7.24 -5.92
CA LEU A 524 10.71 7.98 -6.86
C LEU A 524 12.01 7.21 -7.18
N PRO A 525 12.69 7.51 -8.31
CA PRO A 525 13.98 6.90 -8.67
C PRO A 525 15.12 7.15 -7.67
N ASP A 526 15.91 6.11 -7.41
CA ASP A 526 17.08 6.05 -6.52
C ASP A 526 17.99 4.92 -7.06
N THR A 527 19.00 5.29 -7.86
CA THR A 527 19.83 4.35 -8.64
C THR A 527 20.80 3.56 -7.76
N ASP A 528 21.57 4.22 -6.88
CA ASP A 528 22.53 3.55 -5.98
C ASP A 528 21.91 2.99 -4.68
N GLY A 529 20.70 3.44 -4.33
CA GLY A 529 19.96 3.02 -3.13
C GLY A 529 20.57 3.53 -1.82
N ALA A 530 21.37 4.61 -1.82
CA ALA A 530 22.28 4.93 -0.72
C ALA A 530 22.20 6.33 -0.07
N GLU A 531 22.40 7.48 -0.75
CA GLU A 531 22.44 8.79 -0.06
C GLU A 531 21.11 9.57 -0.07
N ASP A 532 20.52 9.90 -1.22
CA ASP A 532 19.15 10.43 -1.40
C ASP A 532 18.54 9.96 -2.75
N VAL A 533 17.33 10.39 -3.12
CA VAL A 533 16.75 10.12 -4.47
C VAL A 533 17.46 10.90 -5.57
N ASN A 534 17.44 10.41 -6.82
CA ASN A 534 18.31 10.89 -7.91
C ASN A 534 18.37 12.41 -8.04
N TYR A 535 17.23 13.12 -8.15
CA TYR A 535 17.17 14.60 -8.27
C TYR A 535 17.78 15.40 -7.09
N ARG A 536 18.25 14.71 -6.04
CA ARG A 536 18.94 15.30 -4.88
C ARG A 536 20.29 14.65 -4.58
N ASP A 537 20.79 13.76 -5.43
CA ASP A 537 22.13 13.20 -5.34
C ASP A 537 23.00 13.62 -6.53
N ILE A 538 24.30 13.79 -6.29
CA ILE A 538 25.26 14.39 -7.24
C ILE A 538 26.16 13.34 -7.91
N ASP A 539 25.89 12.07 -7.64
CA ASP A 539 26.72 10.87 -7.85
C ASP A 539 25.70 9.70 -7.94
N ASP A 540 24.67 9.84 -8.79
CA ASP A 540 23.39 9.10 -8.78
C ASP A 540 23.56 7.57 -8.71
N ASP A 541 24.56 7.06 -9.43
CA ASP A 541 24.91 5.63 -9.57
C ASP A 541 25.82 5.09 -8.44
N GLY A 542 26.38 5.98 -7.61
CA GLY A 542 27.31 5.67 -6.54
C GLY A 542 28.72 5.20 -6.97
N ASP A 543 29.15 5.35 -8.23
CA ASP A 543 30.50 5.03 -8.72
C ASP A 543 31.58 5.80 -7.91
N GLY A 544 31.30 7.07 -7.62
CA GLY A 544 32.23 8.03 -7.04
C GLY A 544 32.82 9.06 -8.01
N PHE A 545 32.12 9.38 -9.10
CA PHE A 545 32.35 10.47 -10.03
C PHE A 545 31.10 11.36 -10.08
N ASP A 546 31.18 12.57 -9.50
CA ASP A 546 30.06 13.51 -9.55
C ASP A 546 29.49 13.66 -11.00
N THR A 547 28.21 13.36 -11.26
CA THR A 547 27.52 13.32 -12.59
C THR A 547 28.01 14.37 -13.62
N PRO A 548 28.19 15.67 -13.26
CA PRO A 548 28.75 16.69 -14.17
C PRO A 548 30.19 16.45 -14.69
N ASP A 549 30.98 15.56 -14.10
CA ASP A 549 32.31 15.16 -14.60
C ASP A 549 32.22 14.01 -15.65
N GLU A 550 31.01 13.50 -15.93
CA GLU A 550 30.69 12.34 -16.80
C GLU A 550 30.14 12.71 -18.19
N ASP A 551 29.98 14.00 -18.49
CA ASP A 551 29.85 14.57 -19.85
C ASP A 551 31.11 14.27 -20.73
N VAL A 552 31.21 13.02 -21.22
CA VAL A 552 32.33 12.44 -21.99
C VAL A 552 32.60 13.19 -23.30
N ASP A 553 31.57 13.62 -24.02
CA ASP A 553 31.64 14.43 -25.26
C ASP A 553 32.10 15.89 -24.96
N ALA A 554 31.81 16.38 -23.75
CA ALA A 554 31.94 17.76 -23.29
C ALA A 554 30.98 18.74 -24.00
N ASN A 555 29.72 18.34 -24.14
CA ASN A 555 28.60 19.12 -24.67
C ASN A 555 27.82 19.90 -23.59
N GLY A 556 27.80 19.41 -22.33
CA GLY A 556 27.02 19.87 -21.18
C GLY A 556 25.56 19.39 -21.19
N ASP A 557 25.36 18.08 -21.31
CA ASP A 557 24.10 17.34 -21.51
C ASP A 557 24.42 15.84 -21.22
N PRO A 558 24.48 15.39 -19.94
CA PRO A 558 24.92 14.04 -19.56
C PRO A 558 23.99 12.92 -20.05
N THR A 559 22.68 13.17 -20.13
CA THR A 559 21.59 12.19 -20.39
C THR A 559 21.58 11.54 -21.79
N ASN A 560 22.68 11.61 -22.53
CA ASN A 560 22.87 11.00 -23.84
C ASN A 560 24.34 10.62 -24.13
N ASP A 561 25.23 10.80 -23.17
CA ASP A 561 26.56 10.19 -23.20
C ASP A 561 26.42 8.83 -22.50
N ASP A 562 26.56 7.80 -23.32
CA ASP A 562 26.51 6.37 -22.97
C ASP A 562 27.78 5.78 -23.63
N THR A 563 28.63 5.13 -22.83
CA THR A 563 30.02 4.82 -23.19
C THR A 563 30.20 3.45 -23.84
N ASP A 564 29.40 2.45 -23.47
CA ASP A 564 29.46 1.05 -23.94
C ASP A 564 28.24 0.59 -24.74
N THR A 565 27.14 1.35 -24.74
CA THR A 565 25.96 1.21 -25.62
C THR A 565 24.98 0.11 -25.27
N ASP A 566 24.76 -0.11 -23.97
CA ASP A 566 23.69 -0.92 -23.39
C ASP A 566 22.30 -0.24 -23.54
N GLY A 567 22.21 1.06 -23.24
CA GLY A 567 20.96 1.83 -23.17
C GLY A 567 20.90 2.80 -21.99
N THR A 568 21.69 2.55 -20.94
CA THR A 568 21.78 3.37 -19.72
C THR A 568 22.79 4.50 -19.93
N PRO A 569 22.45 5.77 -19.62
CA PRO A 569 23.44 6.85 -19.67
C PRO A 569 24.54 6.68 -18.62
N ASP A 570 25.74 7.19 -18.92
CA ASP A 570 26.95 7.08 -18.08
C ASP A 570 26.76 7.52 -16.60
N TYR A 571 25.71 8.31 -16.28
CA TYR A 571 25.44 8.83 -14.92
C TYR A 571 24.42 8.01 -14.12
N LEU A 572 23.72 7.08 -14.76
CA LEU A 572 22.85 6.09 -14.12
C LEU A 572 23.49 4.69 -14.16
N ASP A 573 24.69 4.59 -14.73
CA ASP A 573 25.44 3.35 -14.97
C ASP A 573 26.64 3.20 -14.02
N ASN A 574 26.48 2.32 -13.02
CA ASN A 574 27.50 2.05 -12.00
C ASN A 574 28.80 1.35 -12.50
N GLU A 575 28.96 1.07 -13.80
CA GLU A 575 30.07 0.29 -14.38
C GLU A 575 31.43 1.03 -14.54
N THR A 576 31.61 2.17 -13.86
CA THR A 576 32.90 2.82 -13.58
C THR A 576 33.81 3.13 -14.78
N GLY A 577 33.24 3.31 -15.96
CA GLY A 577 33.94 3.68 -17.19
C GLY A 577 35.09 2.72 -17.57
N THR A 578 34.95 1.44 -17.21
CA THR A 578 35.87 0.39 -17.70
C THR A 578 35.48 -0.17 -19.07
N GLY A 579 34.21 0.01 -19.44
CA GLY A 579 33.59 -0.15 -20.76
C GLY A 579 33.35 -1.60 -21.13
N ALA A 580 32.08 -1.94 -21.39
CA ALA A 580 31.53 -3.24 -21.75
C ALA A 580 32.06 -4.40 -20.88
N ASP A 581 31.17 -4.90 -20.04
CA ASP A 581 31.31 -6.03 -19.12
C ASP A 581 30.06 -6.90 -19.31
N THR A 582 29.95 -7.56 -20.48
CA THR A 582 28.66 -8.10 -20.98
C THR A 582 27.93 -9.00 -19.97
N ASP A 583 28.62 -9.77 -19.14
CA ASP A 583 28.02 -10.64 -18.13
C ASP A 583 27.80 -10.01 -16.74
N GLY A 584 28.12 -8.72 -16.56
CA GLY A 584 28.05 -8.00 -15.28
C GLY A 584 28.95 -8.56 -14.16
N ASP A 585 29.97 -9.37 -14.46
CA ASP A 585 30.80 -10.04 -13.45
C ASP A 585 31.83 -9.10 -12.76
N GLY A 586 32.05 -7.91 -13.32
CA GLY A 586 33.05 -6.93 -12.87
C GLY A 586 34.42 -7.09 -13.55
N VAL A 587 34.50 -7.75 -14.71
CA VAL A 587 35.73 -7.99 -15.49
C VAL A 587 35.51 -7.71 -16.99
N PRO A 588 35.61 -6.42 -17.41
CA PRO A 588 35.24 -5.99 -18.77
C PRO A 588 35.82 -6.84 -19.92
N ASP A 589 35.04 -7.11 -20.98
CA ASP A 589 35.35 -8.03 -22.11
C ASP A 589 36.76 -7.79 -22.67
N SER A 590 37.19 -6.53 -22.71
CA SER A 590 38.53 -6.14 -23.16
C SER A 590 39.69 -6.79 -22.40
N THR A 591 39.40 -7.42 -21.26
CA THR A 591 40.30 -8.14 -20.36
C THR A 591 39.81 -9.51 -19.91
N ASP A 592 38.61 -9.90 -20.31
CA ASP A 592 38.00 -11.16 -19.92
C ASP A 592 38.55 -12.38 -20.70
N LEU A 593 37.93 -13.53 -20.51
CA LEU A 593 38.20 -14.84 -21.09
C LEU A 593 36.92 -15.59 -21.51
N ASP A 594 35.74 -15.06 -21.19
CA ASP A 594 34.44 -15.72 -21.17
C ASP A 594 33.37 -14.61 -21.10
N ASP A 595 33.30 -13.73 -22.12
CA ASP A 595 32.66 -12.40 -22.03
C ASP A 595 31.14 -12.42 -21.72
N ASP A 596 30.46 -13.56 -21.96
CA ASP A 596 29.07 -13.89 -21.61
C ASP A 596 28.94 -14.98 -20.53
N ASN A 597 30.04 -15.36 -19.86
CA ASN A 597 30.15 -16.33 -18.75
C ASN A 597 29.43 -17.69 -18.89
N ASP A 598 29.02 -18.06 -20.11
CA ASP A 598 28.41 -19.35 -20.47
C ASP A 598 29.34 -20.55 -20.14
N GLY A 599 30.62 -20.28 -19.91
CA GLY A 599 31.62 -21.24 -19.49
C GLY A 599 32.38 -21.88 -20.64
N ILE A 600 32.07 -21.55 -21.90
CA ILE A 600 32.89 -21.86 -23.09
C ILE A 600 34.18 -21.01 -22.98
N LEU A 601 34.59 -20.15 -23.92
CA LEU A 601 35.71 -19.19 -23.78
C LEU A 601 35.87 -18.44 -25.12
N ASP A 602 35.59 -17.14 -25.23
CA ASP A 602 35.68 -16.21 -26.40
C ASP A 602 36.62 -16.58 -27.60
N ILE A 603 37.76 -17.21 -27.32
CA ILE A 603 38.68 -17.83 -28.31
C ILE A 603 38.19 -19.15 -28.96
N VAL A 604 37.09 -19.72 -28.50
CA VAL A 604 36.46 -20.96 -28.96
C VAL A 604 35.30 -20.60 -29.89
N GLU A 605 34.44 -19.66 -29.51
CA GLU A 605 33.32 -19.17 -30.32
C GLU A 605 33.75 -18.20 -31.45
N ASP A 606 34.76 -17.32 -31.26
CA ASP A 606 35.57 -16.81 -32.40
C ASP A 606 36.92 -17.54 -32.55
N PRO A 607 36.95 -18.64 -33.34
CA PRO A 607 38.17 -19.39 -33.61
C PRO A 607 39.12 -18.72 -34.64
N ASN A 608 39.27 -17.39 -34.62
CA ASN A 608 40.29 -16.58 -35.32
C ASN A 608 40.45 -16.99 -36.79
N LEU A 609 39.33 -17.00 -37.51
CA LEU A 609 39.25 -17.44 -38.90
C LEU A 609 39.82 -16.38 -39.87
N ASP A 610 39.81 -15.12 -39.46
CA ASP A 610 40.32 -13.96 -40.19
C ASP A 610 41.88 -13.91 -40.19
N GLY A 611 42.49 -14.25 -39.05
CA GLY A 611 43.93 -14.30 -38.80
C GLY A 611 44.56 -13.09 -38.09
N ASP A 612 43.84 -12.34 -37.24
CA ASP A 612 44.37 -11.20 -36.49
C ASP A 612 44.61 -11.42 -34.97
N ASP A 613 44.12 -12.53 -34.41
CA ASP A 613 44.25 -12.98 -33.00
C ASP A 613 43.46 -12.09 -31.98
N ASN A 614 42.20 -11.67 -32.27
CA ASN A 614 41.36 -10.82 -31.39
C ASN A 614 39.83 -11.05 -31.59
N PRO A 615 39.08 -11.60 -30.60
CA PRO A 615 37.66 -11.97 -30.76
C PRO A 615 36.74 -10.76 -30.96
N LEU A 616 36.99 -9.67 -30.23
CA LEU A 616 36.31 -8.36 -30.36
C LEU A 616 36.49 -7.64 -31.74
N THR A 617 36.88 -8.32 -32.83
CA THR A 617 37.02 -7.72 -34.18
C THR A 617 36.78 -8.66 -35.36
N ASP A 618 35.83 -8.29 -36.23
CA ASP A 618 35.36 -9.15 -37.35
C ASP A 618 34.87 -10.53 -36.81
N SER A 619 34.23 -10.52 -35.61
CA SER A 619 33.69 -11.62 -34.80
C SER A 619 32.78 -12.59 -35.56
N LEU A 620 32.60 -13.79 -35.01
CA LEU A 620 31.61 -14.75 -35.54
C LEU A 620 30.21 -14.36 -35.04
N ASP A 621 29.23 -14.58 -35.92
CA ASP A 621 27.79 -14.45 -35.70
C ASP A 621 27.24 -15.60 -36.58
N SER A 622 26.52 -16.55 -35.97
CA SER A 622 26.17 -17.83 -36.62
C SER A 622 24.78 -17.78 -37.25
N ASP A 623 23.78 -17.28 -36.53
CA ASP A 623 22.39 -17.15 -36.96
C ASP A 623 22.16 -15.91 -37.90
N ASN A 624 22.85 -14.79 -37.60
CA ASN A 624 22.77 -13.45 -38.17
C ASN A 624 21.65 -12.52 -37.66
N ASP A 625 21.34 -12.54 -36.36
CA ASP A 625 20.42 -11.60 -35.70
C ASP A 625 21.03 -10.20 -35.44
N GLY A 626 22.24 -10.14 -34.87
CA GLY A 626 22.83 -8.94 -34.28
C GLY A 626 23.92 -9.24 -33.23
N PHE A 627 23.76 -10.28 -32.43
CA PHE A 627 24.70 -10.69 -31.38
C PHE A 627 25.82 -11.56 -31.99
N PRO A 628 27.09 -11.37 -31.58
CA PRO A 628 28.17 -12.28 -31.94
C PRO A 628 28.37 -13.33 -30.84
N ASN A 629 28.48 -14.62 -31.21
CA ASN A 629 28.60 -15.88 -30.42
C ASN A 629 29.51 -15.93 -29.15
N HIS A 630 29.97 -14.82 -28.60
CA HIS A 630 30.80 -14.70 -27.39
C HIS A 630 30.25 -13.56 -26.50
N LEU A 631 28.99 -13.18 -26.76
CA LEU A 631 28.19 -12.11 -26.16
C LEU A 631 26.69 -12.50 -26.34
N ASP A 632 26.40 -13.81 -26.33
CA ASP A 632 25.22 -14.39 -27.00
C ASP A 632 24.93 -15.79 -26.43
N MET A 633 23.92 -15.90 -25.56
CA MET A 633 23.64 -17.13 -24.82
C MET A 633 22.89 -18.24 -25.59
N ASP A 634 22.35 -17.94 -26.79
CA ASP A 634 21.70 -18.90 -27.71
C ASP A 634 22.27 -18.69 -29.12
N SER A 635 23.49 -19.19 -29.32
CA SER A 635 24.37 -18.87 -30.44
C SER A 635 23.82 -19.21 -31.83
N ASP A 636 22.77 -20.03 -31.96
CA ASP A 636 22.10 -20.30 -33.24
C ASP A 636 20.57 -20.06 -33.29
N ASN A 637 20.02 -19.50 -32.21
CA ASN A 637 18.66 -18.96 -32.06
C ASN A 637 17.57 -20.06 -32.14
N ASP A 638 17.77 -21.04 -31.29
CA ASP A 638 17.11 -22.33 -31.20
C ASP A 638 16.21 -22.42 -29.96
N GLY A 639 16.58 -21.73 -28.88
CA GLY A 639 15.89 -21.71 -27.59
C GLY A 639 16.54 -22.57 -26.51
N LEU A 640 17.73 -23.12 -26.75
CA LEU A 640 18.52 -23.87 -25.77
C LEU A 640 19.81 -23.09 -25.44
N PRO A 641 20.17 -22.86 -24.16
CA PRO A 641 21.38 -22.11 -23.82
C PRO A 641 22.70 -22.83 -24.15
N ASP A 642 23.67 -22.09 -24.70
CA ASP A 642 25.00 -22.56 -25.11
C ASP A 642 25.71 -23.43 -24.03
N ASN A 643 25.59 -23.03 -22.76
CA ASN A 643 26.13 -23.76 -21.60
C ASN A 643 25.64 -25.21 -21.49
N VAL A 644 24.36 -25.44 -21.81
CA VAL A 644 23.65 -26.72 -21.68
C VAL A 644 24.00 -27.63 -22.85
N GLU A 645 24.01 -27.06 -24.06
CA GLU A 645 24.36 -27.72 -25.31
C GLU A 645 25.83 -28.10 -25.41
N ALA A 646 26.73 -27.23 -24.95
CA ALA A 646 28.17 -27.47 -24.94
C ALA A 646 28.62 -28.63 -24.04
N GLN A 647 27.71 -29.25 -23.28
CA GLN A 647 27.97 -30.32 -22.32
C GLN A 647 27.23 -31.62 -22.69
N THR A 648 27.31 -32.65 -21.84
CA THR A 648 26.56 -33.92 -22.01
C THR A 648 25.67 -34.12 -20.81
N THR A 649 24.42 -34.56 -20.98
CA THR A 649 23.46 -34.81 -19.89
C THR A 649 24.06 -35.63 -18.72
N ASP A 650 24.56 -36.85 -18.98
CA ASP A 650 25.22 -37.76 -17.99
C ASP A 650 26.53 -37.18 -17.36
N GLY A 651 26.92 -35.97 -17.74
CA GLY A 651 28.15 -35.29 -17.33
C GLY A 651 28.04 -33.80 -17.06
N TYR A 652 26.83 -33.23 -17.06
CA TYR A 652 26.58 -31.80 -16.92
C TYR A 652 27.17 -31.25 -15.61
N ILE A 653 27.62 -30.00 -15.66
CA ILE A 653 28.13 -29.26 -14.52
C ILE A 653 27.48 -27.88 -14.56
N ALA A 654 26.44 -27.69 -13.76
CA ALA A 654 25.83 -26.38 -13.54
C ALA A 654 26.88 -25.34 -13.10
N PRO A 655 26.65 -24.04 -13.39
CA PRO A 655 27.46 -22.93 -12.89
C PRO A 655 27.60 -22.94 -11.35
N SER A 656 28.48 -22.08 -10.83
CA SER A 656 28.61 -21.87 -9.38
C SER A 656 28.25 -20.43 -9.01
N ASP A 657 27.51 -20.25 -7.90
CA ASP A 657 27.27 -18.95 -7.25
C ASP A 657 28.60 -18.28 -6.83
N ASP A 658 29.29 -17.65 -7.77
CA ASP A 658 30.47 -16.86 -7.52
C ASP A 658 30.05 -15.44 -7.11
N ASN A 659 30.89 -14.46 -7.33
CA ASN A 659 30.70 -13.05 -7.02
C ASN A 659 31.83 -12.31 -7.71
N GLU A 660 31.63 -11.03 -8.01
CA GLU A 660 32.60 -10.12 -8.61
C GLU A 660 34.04 -10.33 -8.06
N ALA A 661 34.23 -10.34 -6.74
CA ALA A 661 35.54 -10.58 -6.13
C ALA A 661 36.19 -11.98 -6.39
N THR A 662 35.44 -12.95 -6.91
CA THR A 662 35.85 -14.30 -7.32
C THR A 662 36.10 -14.36 -8.82
N TYR A 663 35.18 -13.82 -9.62
CA TYR A 663 35.29 -13.60 -11.05
C TYR A 663 36.52 -12.76 -11.42
N VAL A 664 36.69 -11.55 -10.86
CA VAL A 664 37.94 -10.72 -10.87
C VAL A 664 39.20 -11.48 -10.43
N SER A 665 39.05 -12.60 -9.69
CA SER A 665 40.17 -13.45 -9.27
C SER A 665 40.53 -14.57 -10.26
N ASN A 666 39.58 -14.98 -11.08
CA ASN A 666 39.72 -15.89 -12.22
C ASN A 666 40.00 -15.14 -13.53
N ASN A 667 39.61 -13.85 -13.61
CA ASN A 667 39.37 -12.99 -14.77
C ASN A 667 38.39 -13.68 -15.74
N GLY A 668 37.11 -13.34 -15.58
CA GLY A 668 35.96 -13.98 -16.21
C GLY A 668 35.58 -15.26 -15.51
N LEU A 669 35.20 -16.22 -16.32
CA LEU A 669 35.28 -17.65 -16.10
C LEU A 669 34.88 -18.11 -14.69
N ASN A 670 33.61 -18.44 -14.58
CA ASN A 670 32.99 -19.09 -13.44
C ASN A 670 33.86 -20.21 -12.83
N SER A 671 33.92 -20.29 -11.49
CA SER A 671 34.81 -21.25 -10.82
C SER A 671 34.40 -22.73 -10.96
N ALA A 672 33.23 -23.02 -11.56
CA ALA A 672 32.85 -24.33 -12.08
C ALA A 672 33.78 -24.81 -13.22
N TYR A 673 34.23 -23.90 -14.10
CA TYR A 673 34.88 -24.19 -15.38
C TYR A 673 36.37 -23.76 -15.47
N PRO A 674 37.27 -24.14 -14.53
CA PRO A 674 38.61 -23.54 -14.39
C PRO A 674 39.65 -23.83 -15.50
N GLU A 675 39.26 -24.47 -16.61
CA GLU A 675 40.03 -24.57 -17.86
C GLU A 675 39.15 -24.30 -19.12
N GLY A 676 37.94 -23.74 -18.97
CA GLY A 676 36.85 -23.69 -19.97
C GLY A 676 36.07 -25.00 -20.09
N ILE A 677 34.83 -24.94 -20.59
CA ILE A 677 34.06 -26.10 -21.06
C ILE A 677 34.80 -26.76 -22.23
N THR A 678 34.50 -28.03 -22.50
CA THR A 678 35.01 -28.74 -23.67
C THR A 678 33.82 -29.20 -24.49
N THR A 679 33.41 -28.32 -25.40
CA THR A 679 32.20 -28.45 -26.24
C THR A 679 32.02 -29.85 -26.83
N VAL A 680 30.76 -30.29 -26.84
CA VAL A 680 30.30 -31.55 -27.43
C VAL A 680 30.06 -31.36 -28.94
N ASN A 681 29.89 -32.47 -29.64
CA ASN A 681 29.48 -32.62 -31.04
C ASN A 681 28.93 -34.04 -31.10
N THR A 682 27.62 -34.17 -30.96
CA THR A 682 26.92 -35.43 -30.65
C THR A 682 27.02 -36.42 -31.81
N ASP A 683 26.71 -36.00 -33.04
CA ASP A 683 26.78 -36.83 -34.26
C ASP A 683 28.22 -37.28 -34.66
N GLY A 684 29.23 -36.39 -34.48
CA GLY A 684 30.61 -36.54 -34.93
C GLY A 684 30.99 -36.12 -36.37
N GLU A 685 30.16 -35.51 -37.21
CA GLU A 685 30.44 -35.15 -38.62
C GLU A 685 30.37 -33.62 -38.99
N ASP A 686 29.76 -32.72 -38.20
CA ASP A 686 29.62 -31.26 -38.46
C ASP A 686 30.16 -30.29 -37.36
N THR A 687 29.30 -29.57 -36.65
CA THR A 687 29.63 -28.39 -35.78
C THR A 687 29.42 -28.78 -34.30
N PRO A 688 29.97 -28.07 -33.30
CA PRO A 688 29.59 -28.30 -31.91
C PRO A 688 28.11 -28.04 -31.70
N ASP A 689 27.49 -28.77 -30.76
CA ASP A 689 26.03 -28.80 -30.53
C ASP A 689 25.45 -27.37 -30.42
N TYR A 690 26.03 -26.52 -29.56
CA TYR A 690 25.67 -25.09 -29.37
C TYR A 690 25.66 -24.15 -30.61
N ILE A 691 25.95 -24.66 -31.81
CA ILE A 691 25.82 -23.93 -33.09
C ILE A 691 25.39 -24.87 -34.24
N ASP A 692 24.62 -25.91 -33.93
CA ASP A 692 24.07 -26.85 -34.92
C ASP A 692 22.64 -27.33 -34.56
N LEU A 693 21.61 -26.54 -34.95
CA LEU A 693 20.15 -26.78 -35.14
C LEU A 693 19.57 -28.21 -35.46
N ASP A 694 20.36 -29.28 -35.40
CA ASP A 694 20.08 -30.70 -35.74
C ASP A 694 21.25 -31.55 -35.14
N SER A 695 21.46 -31.47 -33.80
CA SER A 695 22.68 -31.89 -33.06
C SER A 695 23.04 -33.37 -33.19
N ASP A 696 22.03 -34.24 -33.25
CA ASP A 696 22.21 -35.69 -33.38
C ASP A 696 22.17 -36.16 -34.88
N ASN A 697 21.59 -35.32 -35.77
CA ASN A 697 21.33 -35.51 -37.20
C ASN A 697 20.14 -36.46 -37.57
N ASP A 698 19.08 -36.55 -36.76
CA ASP A 698 17.90 -37.42 -36.97
C ASP A 698 16.94 -36.92 -38.09
N MET A 699 16.79 -35.59 -38.29
CA MET A 699 15.86 -34.83 -39.16
C MET A 699 14.69 -34.07 -38.48
N VAL A 700 14.58 -34.10 -37.16
CA VAL A 700 13.91 -33.10 -36.32
C VAL A 700 14.95 -31.99 -35.96
N PRO A 701 14.53 -30.74 -35.66
CA PRO A 701 15.45 -29.71 -35.17
C PRO A 701 15.42 -29.55 -33.65
N ASP A 702 16.56 -29.26 -33.04
CA ASP A 702 16.78 -29.23 -31.58
C ASP A 702 15.71 -28.43 -30.81
N ASN A 703 15.41 -27.19 -31.20
CA ASN A 703 14.25 -26.40 -30.72
C ASN A 703 12.95 -27.21 -30.58
N ASN A 704 12.66 -28.03 -31.58
CA ASN A 704 11.43 -28.79 -31.75
C ASN A 704 11.40 -30.08 -30.90
N GLU A 705 12.53 -30.46 -30.31
CA GLU A 705 12.71 -31.59 -29.38
C GLU A 705 12.93 -31.09 -27.95
N GLY A 706 13.81 -30.11 -27.76
CA GLY A 706 14.17 -29.51 -26.48
C GLY A 706 13.09 -28.60 -25.88
N ASN A 707 12.15 -28.09 -26.68
CA ASN A 707 11.05 -27.24 -26.20
C ASN A 707 9.64 -27.87 -26.35
N ASP A 708 9.51 -29.16 -26.65
CA ASP A 708 8.22 -29.87 -26.73
C ASP A 708 7.94 -30.68 -25.44
N PHE A 709 7.52 -29.97 -24.38
CA PHE A 709 7.26 -30.55 -23.05
C PHE A 709 5.93 -31.32 -22.97
N ASN A 710 5.05 -31.17 -23.96
CA ASN A 710 3.77 -31.87 -24.02
C ASN A 710 3.77 -33.06 -25.01
N PHE A 711 4.85 -33.21 -25.78
CA PHE A 711 5.11 -34.28 -26.75
C PHE A 711 4.11 -34.34 -27.94
N ASP A 712 3.51 -33.20 -28.37
CA ASP A 712 2.58 -33.17 -29.54
C ASP A 712 3.25 -32.95 -30.91
N GLY A 713 4.59 -32.89 -30.94
CA GLY A 713 5.43 -32.63 -32.12
C GLY A 713 5.55 -31.15 -32.47
N VAL A 714 5.18 -30.26 -31.55
CA VAL A 714 5.21 -28.81 -31.72
C VAL A 714 5.77 -28.17 -30.45
N PRO A 715 6.88 -27.42 -30.52
CA PRO A 715 7.45 -26.79 -29.35
C PRO A 715 6.47 -25.81 -28.69
N ASP A 716 6.40 -25.88 -27.36
CA ASP A 716 5.54 -25.09 -26.49
C ASP A 716 6.04 -23.63 -26.38
N GLN A 717 7.36 -23.46 -26.27
CA GLN A 717 8.04 -22.16 -26.39
C GLN A 717 8.27 -21.81 -27.86
N THR A 718 8.19 -20.52 -28.19
CA THR A 718 8.41 -20.01 -29.55
C THR A 718 8.85 -18.55 -29.50
N PRO A 719 9.76 -18.11 -30.39
CA PRO A 719 10.38 -16.80 -30.26
C PRO A 719 9.38 -15.69 -30.56
N THR A 720 9.35 -14.70 -29.68
CA THR A 720 8.51 -13.51 -29.74
C THR A 720 9.06 -12.48 -30.74
N GLY A 721 10.38 -12.48 -30.96
CA GLY A 721 11.16 -11.44 -31.62
C GLY A 721 11.43 -10.24 -30.72
N THR A 722 11.58 -10.51 -29.43
CA THR A 722 11.82 -9.59 -28.31
C THR A 722 12.71 -10.33 -27.31
N ASP A 723 13.58 -9.57 -26.71
CA ASP A 723 14.69 -9.95 -25.85
C ASP A 723 14.85 -8.68 -24.98
N THR A 724 14.70 -8.83 -23.67
CA THR A 724 14.33 -7.74 -22.75
C THR A 724 15.50 -7.30 -21.89
N ASP A 725 16.30 -8.24 -21.39
CA ASP A 725 17.58 -8.07 -20.70
C ASP A 725 18.81 -8.12 -21.63
N ALA A 726 18.62 -8.40 -22.93
CA ALA A 726 19.64 -8.28 -23.99
C ALA A 726 20.82 -9.28 -23.90
N ASP A 727 20.57 -10.49 -23.38
CA ASP A 727 21.58 -11.55 -23.20
C ASP A 727 21.77 -12.48 -24.43
N GLY A 728 20.87 -12.40 -25.40
CA GLY A 728 20.85 -13.18 -26.64
C GLY A 728 19.74 -14.23 -26.73
N LEU A 729 19.14 -14.61 -25.59
CA LEU A 729 17.97 -15.49 -25.54
C LEU A 729 16.68 -14.65 -25.81
N ASP A 730 15.66 -15.25 -26.44
CA ASP A 730 14.39 -14.53 -26.73
C ASP A 730 13.41 -14.74 -25.57
N ASP A 731 12.67 -13.69 -25.16
CA ASP A 731 11.56 -13.69 -24.17
C ASP A 731 10.62 -14.92 -24.27
N GLY A 732 10.54 -15.53 -25.46
CA GLY A 732 9.71 -16.68 -25.79
C GLY A 732 10.26 -18.04 -25.36
N TYR A 733 11.50 -18.12 -24.89
CA TYR A 733 12.17 -19.33 -24.37
C TYR A 733 12.47 -19.24 -22.86
N GLU A 734 12.77 -18.05 -22.32
CA GLU A 734 12.98 -17.76 -20.89
C GLU A 734 12.20 -18.63 -19.88
N HIS A 735 12.92 -19.34 -19.01
CA HIS A 735 12.38 -20.21 -17.96
C HIS A 735 12.13 -19.50 -16.62
N GLY A 736 11.66 -18.25 -16.64
CA GLY A 736 11.19 -17.62 -15.41
C GLY A 736 10.75 -16.17 -15.51
N SER A 737 11.70 -15.28 -15.27
CA SER A 737 11.56 -13.85 -15.51
C SER A 737 12.13 -13.57 -16.89
N VAL A 738 11.48 -12.74 -17.70
CA VAL A 738 12.03 -12.24 -18.98
C VAL A 738 12.98 -11.04 -18.75
N ASP A 739 13.65 -11.08 -17.60
CA ASP A 739 14.39 -10.00 -16.95
C ASP A 739 14.91 -10.65 -15.65
N ASP A 740 15.83 -11.60 -15.78
CA ASP A 740 16.68 -12.04 -14.67
C ASP A 740 18.19 -11.77 -14.89
N GLY A 741 18.50 -11.13 -16.01
CA GLY A 741 19.85 -10.76 -16.43
C GLY A 741 20.56 -11.96 -17.03
N PHE A 742 21.89 -11.96 -17.00
CA PHE A 742 22.67 -13.06 -17.56
C PHE A 742 22.62 -14.33 -16.68
N ASN A 743 21.53 -15.09 -16.80
CA ASN A 743 21.34 -16.39 -16.20
C ASN A 743 21.80 -17.48 -17.18
N PHE A 744 23.13 -17.66 -17.25
CA PHE A 744 23.85 -18.45 -18.28
C PHE A 744 23.44 -19.92 -18.48
N ASN A 745 22.46 -20.45 -17.76
CA ASN A 745 21.86 -21.76 -18.02
C ASN A 745 20.33 -21.76 -17.98
N ASP A 746 19.68 -20.59 -18.00
CA ASP A 746 18.22 -20.37 -17.94
C ASP A 746 17.51 -21.31 -16.96
N GLY A 747 18.05 -21.42 -15.73
CA GLY A 747 17.51 -22.30 -14.70
C GLY A 747 17.59 -23.82 -14.96
N ILE A 748 18.14 -24.27 -16.09
CA ILE A 748 18.38 -25.68 -16.46
C ILE A 748 19.59 -26.21 -15.66
N ASP A 749 19.35 -26.59 -14.40
CA ASP A 749 20.36 -27.01 -13.43
C ASP A 749 20.68 -28.53 -13.53
N ASP A 750 19.73 -29.33 -14.05
CA ASP A 750 19.83 -30.77 -14.26
C ASP A 750 19.08 -31.16 -15.57
N PRO A 751 19.72 -31.02 -16.75
CA PRO A 751 19.08 -31.24 -18.06
C PRO A 751 18.33 -32.58 -18.21
N ALA A 752 18.69 -33.61 -17.43
CA ALA A 752 18.01 -34.91 -17.41
C ALA A 752 16.62 -34.91 -16.72
N ASN A 753 16.21 -33.78 -16.13
CA ASN A 753 14.89 -33.59 -15.52
C ASN A 753 14.24 -32.28 -15.99
N ASP A 754 15.03 -31.31 -16.44
CA ASP A 754 14.59 -29.97 -16.81
C ASP A 754 14.27 -29.84 -18.32
N LEU A 755 14.77 -30.74 -19.18
CA LEU A 755 14.47 -30.78 -20.62
C LEU A 755 13.68 -32.05 -21.02
N PRO A 756 13.01 -32.07 -22.18
CA PRO A 756 12.32 -33.24 -22.72
C PRO A 756 13.24 -34.45 -22.94
N ASP A 757 12.82 -35.58 -22.37
CA ASP A 757 13.42 -36.92 -22.47
C ASP A 757 12.25 -37.91 -22.47
N THR A 758 11.91 -38.48 -23.63
CA THR A 758 10.68 -39.26 -23.82
C THR A 758 10.81 -40.71 -23.36
N ASP A 759 12.00 -41.32 -23.43
CA ASP A 759 12.26 -42.70 -23.00
C ASP A 759 12.90 -42.83 -21.60
N GLY A 760 13.39 -41.71 -21.04
CA GLY A 760 14.06 -41.65 -19.74
C GLY A 760 15.42 -42.35 -19.71
N ALA A 761 16.06 -42.55 -20.87
CA ALA A 761 17.26 -43.35 -21.05
C ALA A 761 18.46 -42.60 -21.66
N GLU A 762 18.92 -42.89 -22.88
CA GLU A 762 20.35 -42.71 -23.23
C GLU A 762 20.87 -41.24 -23.17
N ASP A 763 20.15 -40.26 -23.71
CA ASP A 763 20.36 -38.80 -23.56
C ASP A 763 19.00 -38.05 -23.74
N VAL A 764 18.95 -36.73 -23.56
CA VAL A 764 17.72 -35.91 -23.81
C VAL A 764 17.38 -35.88 -25.30
N ASN A 765 16.10 -35.63 -25.67
CA ASN A 765 15.57 -35.83 -27.02
C ASN A 765 16.47 -35.25 -28.13
N TYR A 766 16.83 -33.96 -28.07
CA TYR A 766 17.69 -33.29 -29.08
C TYR A 766 19.13 -33.84 -29.23
N ARG A 767 19.51 -34.83 -28.40
CA ARG A 767 20.79 -35.56 -28.46
C ARG A 767 20.63 -37.08 -28.58
N ASP A 768 19.41 -37.60 -28.61
CA ASP A 768 19.14 -39.01 -28.93
C ASP A 768 18.55 -39.15 -30.35
N VAL A 769 18.68 -40.34 -30.92
CA VAL A 769 18.34 -40.64 -32.32
C VAL A 769 17.16 -41.62 -32.42
N ASP A 770 16.52 -41.92 -31.29
CA ASP A 770 15.60 -43.03 -30.98
C ASP A 770 14.72 -42.58 -29.79
N ASP A 771 14.15 -41.36 -29.88
CA ASP A 771 13.67 -40.50 -28.77
C ASP A 771 12.69 -41.20 -27.80
N ASP A 772 11.81 -42.06 -28.31
CA ASP A 772 10.80 -42.81 -27.53
C ASP A 772 11.30 -44.16 -26.99
N GLY A 773 12.51 -44.58 -27.35
CA GLY A 773 13.14 -45.82 -26.92
C GLY A 773 12.57 -47.12 -27.51
N ASP A 774 11.67 -47.10 -28.52
CA ASP A 774 11.12 -48.29 -29.18
C ASP A 774 12.24 -49.18 -29.80
N GLY A 775 13.32 -48.55 -30.26
CA GLY A 775 14.44 -49.18 -30.95
C GLY A 775 14.38 -49.10 -32.48
N ILE A 776 13.75 -48.05 -33.03
CA ILE A 776 13.70 -47.64 -34.43
C ILE A 776 14.15 -46.18 -34.52
N ASP A 777 15.41 -45.97 -34.92
CA ASP A 777 15.98 -44.64 -35.08
C ASP A 777 14.99 -43.65 -35.78
N THR A 778 14.59 -42.52 -35.15
CA THR A 778 13.57 -41.53 -35.56
C THR A 778 13.50 -41.24 -37.08
N PRO A 779 14.61 -41.06 -37.81
CA PRO A 779 14.65 -40.95 -39.27
C PRO A 779 14.07 -42.11 -40.10
N ASP A 780 13.95 -43.33 -39.55
CA ASP A 780 13.33 -44.50 -40.19
C ASP A 780 11.79 -44.55 -39.94
N GLU A 781 11.24 -43.59 -39.16
CA GLU A 781 9.84 -43.46 -38.74
C GLU A 781 8.99 -42.47 -39.58
N ASP A 782 9.58 -41.76 -40.54
CA ASP A 782 8.90 -41.03 -41.62
C ASP A 782 8.02 -41.98 -42.50
N THR A 783 6.86 -42.41 -41.98
CA THR A 783 6.01 -43.47 -42.54
C THR A 783 5.44 -43.11 -43.93
N ASP A 784 5.31 -41.81 -44.24
CA ASP A 784 4.87 -41.25 -45.53
C ASP A 784 6.01 -41.20 -46.61
N GLU A 785 7.28 -41.31 -46.21
CA GLU A 785 8.50 -41.01 -47.00
C GLU A 785 8.57 -39.53 -47.48
N ASN A 786 8.22 -38.58 -46.61
CA ASN A 786 8.14 -37.13 -46.87
C ASN A 786 9.39 -36.35 -46.39
N GLY A 787 10.05 -36.83 -45.33
CA GLY A 787 11.20 -36.24 -44.65
C GLY A 787 10.80 -35.15 -43.66
N ASN A 788 9.93 -35.50 -42.72
CA ASN A 788 9.47 -34.70 -41.57
C ASN A 788 8.77 -35.64 -40.56
N PRO A 789 9.48 -36.21 -39.56
CA PRO A 789 8.90 -37.13 -38.56
C PRO A 789 7.72 -36.51 -37.80
N THR A 790 7.86 -35.23 -37.38
CA THR A 790 6.92 -34.39 -36.57
C THR A 790 5.48 -34.18 -37.07
N ASN A 791 4.96 -35.01 -37.96
CA ASN A 791 3.58 -34.96 -38.43
C ASN A 791 3.01 -36.32 -38.88
N ASP A 792 3.81 -37.38 -38.78
CA ASP A 792 3.35 -38.74 -39.03
C ASP A 792 2.90 -39.29 -37.67
N ASP A 793 1.61 -39.62 -37.61
CA ASP A 793 0.88 -40.13 -36.45
C ASP A 793 0.10 -41.35 -37.01
N THR A 794 0.36 -42.54 -36.47
CA THR A 794 -0.09 -43.82 -37.03
C THR A 794 -1.42 -44.27 -36.44
N ASP A 795 -1.67 -43.99 -35.17
CA ASP A 795 -2.82 -44.45 -34.40
C ASP A 795 -3.99 -43.41 -34.37
N SER A 796 -3.62 -42.12 -34.35
CA SER A 796 -4.45 -40.91 -34.26
C SER A 796 -4.98 -40.49 -32.89
N ASP A 797 -4.15 -40.63 -31.86
CA ASP A 797 -4.35 -40.09 -30.50
C ASP A 797 -4.04 -38.58 -30.41
N GLY A 798 -2.90 -38.12 -30.93
CA GLY A 798 -2.35 -36.77 -30.80
C GLY A 798 -0.81 -36.70 -30.84
N THR A 799 -0.13 -37.77 -30.45
CA THR A 799 1.33 -37.89 -30.33
C THR A 799 1.95 -38.26 -31.68
N PRO A 800 3.09 -37.69 -32.11
CA PRO A 800 3.80 -38.14 -33.30
C PRO A 800 4.44 -39.53 -33.11
N ASP A 801 4.59 -40.29 -34.20
CA ASP A 801 5.16 -41.66 -34.17
C ASP A 801 6.52 -41.75 -33.45
N TYR A 802 7.33 -40.67 -33.47
CA TYR A 802 8.68 -40.62 -32.87
C TYR A 802 8.74 -40.26 -31.37
N LEU A 803 7.59 -39.94 -30.77
CA LEU A 803 7.42 -39.70 -29.34
C LEU A 803 6.40 -40.68 -28.74
N ASP A 804 6.00 -41.73 -29.48
CA ASP A 804 4.88 -42.64 -29.17
C ASP A 804 5.32 -44.11 -29.01
N ASN A 805 5.51 -44.51 -27.74
CA ASN A 805 5.91 -45.88 -27.40
C ASN A 805 4.81 -46.96 -27.57
N ASP A 806 3.52 -46.64 -27.82
CA ASP A 806 2.48 -47.64 -28.20
C ASP A 806 2.63 -48.12 -29.66
N THR A 807 3.67 -47.66 -30.35
CA THR A 807 4.15 -48.29 -31.58
C THR A 807 4.60 -49.76 -31.35
N ASP A 808 4.93 -50.21 -30.12
CA ASP A 808 5.16 -51.64 -29.82
C ASP A 808 3.92 -52.45 -29.39
N PRO A 809 3.43 -53.40 -30.23
CA PRO A 809 2.44 -54.40 -29.83
C PRO A 809 2.97 -55.48 -28.84
N ASN A 810 3.80 -55.11 -27.86
CA ASN A 810 4.25 -55.94 -26.74
C ASN A 810 4.21 -55.26 -25.35
N VAL A 811 3.52 -54.11 -25.15
CA VAL A 811 3.22 -53.56 -23.80
C VAL A 811 2.68 -54.67 -22.87
N ASP A 812 3.16 -54.69 -21.63
CA ASP A 812 3.15 -55.82 -20.66
C ASP A 812 3.07 -55.23 -19.24
N THR A 813 1.96 -54.56 -18.91
CA THR A 813 1.80 -53.63 -17.77
C THR A 813 2.20 -54.27 -16.43
N ASP A 814 1.58 -55.38 -16.02
CA ASP A 814 1.94 -56.14 -14.80
C ASP A 814 3.36 -56.79 -14.80
N GLY A 815 4.10 -56.71 -15.92
CA GLY A 815 5.43 -57.29 -16.09
C GLY A 815 5.52 -58.83 -16.06
N ASP A 816 4.40 -59.55 -16.23
CA ASP A 816 4.35 -61.01 -16.15
C ASP A 816 4.99 -61.72 -17.35
N ARG A 817 4.99 -61.05 -18.52
CA ARG A 817 5.41 -61.47 -19.87
C ARG A 817 4.29 -62.03 -20.75
N VAL A 818 3.07 -61.52 -20.60
CA VAL A 818 1.96 -61.69 -21.53
C VAL A 818 1.41 -60.31 -21.88
N PRO A 819 1.70 -59.80 -23.10
CA PRO A 819 1.30 -58.46 -23.48
C PRO A 819 -0.21 -58.21 -23.43
N ASP A 820 -0.60 -57.01 -22.98
CA ASP A 820 -1.94 -56.53 -22.63
C ASP A 820 -2.96 -56.82 -23.74
N SER A 821 -2.56 -56.54 -24.99
CA SER A 821 -3.29 -56.90 -26.21
C SER A 821 -3.70 -58.39 -26.36
N THR A 822 -3.21 -59.26 -25.47
CA THR A 822 -3.52 -60.68 -25.35
C THR A 822 -3.76 -61.19 -23.94
N ASP A 823 -3.76 -60.33 -22.93
CA ASP A 823 -4.08 -60.70 -21.57
C ASP A 823 -5.59 -60.83 -21.32
N LEU A 824 -5.97 -60.86 -20.03
CA LEU A 824 -7.30 -60.91 -19.47
C LEU A 824 -7.41 -60.15 -18.14
N ASP A 825 -6.32 -59.55 -17.65
CA ASP A 825 -6.06 -59.08 -16.28
C ASP A 825 -4.79 -58.20 -16.35
N ASP A 826 -4.81 -57.09 -17.11
CA ASP A 826 -3.61 -56.35 -17.57
C ASP A 826 -2.74 -55.76 -16.43
N ASP A 827 -3.33 -55.44 -15.27
CA ASP A 827 -2.67 -55.04 -13.99
C ASP A 827 -2.46 -56.20 -12.99
N ASN A 828 -3.06 -57.38 -13.23
CA ASN A 828 -3.02 -58.58 -12.37
C ASN A 828 -3.69 -58.46 -10.98
N ASP A 829 -4.50 -57.43 -10.73
CA ASP A 829 -5.21 -57.27 -9.45
C ASP A 829 -6.11 -58.49 -9.15
N GLY A 830 -6.65 -59.10 -10.22
CA GLY A 830 -7.44 -60.30 -10.23
C GLY A 830 -8.89 -60.13 -10.68
N ILE A 831 -9.31 -58.91 -11.01
CA ILE A 831 -10.58 -58.59 -11.68
C ILE A 831 -10.49 -59.14 -13.11
N LEU A 832 -10.65 -58.40 -14.21
CA LEU A 832 -10.49 -58.89 -15.60
C LEU A 832 -10.91 -57.77 -16.58
N ASP A 833 -10.00 -57.07 -17.27
CA ASP A 833 -10.24 -55.86 -18.12
C ASP A 833 -11.62 -55.74 -18.85
N THR A 834 -12.23 -56.84 -19.28
CA THR A 834 -13.65 -56.94 -19.68
C THR A 834 -14.74 -56.69 -18.60
N VAL A 835 -14.36 -56.36 -17.36
CA VAL A 835 -15.21 -56.07 -16.19
C VAL A 835 -15.07 -54.59 -15.85
N GLU A 836 -13.84 -54.08 -15.82
CA GLU A 836 -13.40 -52.70 -15.63
C GLU A 836 -13.78 -51.85 -16.85
N ASP A 837 -13.52 -52.30 -18.09
CA ASP A 837 -14.32 -51.89 -19.27
C ASP A 837 -15.48 -52.88 -19.54
N PRO A 838 -16.72 -52.54 -19.12
CA PRO A 838 -17.91 -53.29 -19.49
C PRO A 838 -18.39 -53.05 -20.94
N ASN A 839 -17.57 -52.46 -21.81
CA ASN A 839 -17.80 -52.14 -23.22
C ASN A 839 -19.04 -51.23 -23.39
N LEU A 840 -18.88 -50.00 -22.91
CA LEU A 840 -19.94 -48.98 -22.95
C LEU A 840 -20.08 -48.33 -24.35
N ASP A 841 -18.98 -48.26 -25.10
CA ASP A 841 -18.87 -47.66 -26.44
C ASP A 841 -19.56 -48.53 -27.53
N GLY A 842 -19.35 -49.86 -27.46
CA GLY A 842 -19.84 -50.89 -28.36
C GLY A 842 -18.84 -51.56 -29.30
N ASP A 843 -17.52 -51.54 -29.07
CA ASP A 843 -16.52 -52.13 -30.00
C ASP A 843 -15.95 -53.52 -29.64
N ASP A 844 -16.05 -53.94 -28.37
CA ASP A 844 -15.51 -55.18 -27.79
C ASP A 844 -13.96 -55.17 -27.54
N ASN A 845 -13.33 -54.05 -27.14
CA ASN A 845 -11.88 -53.93 -26.85
C ASN A 845 -11.56 -52.96 -25.67
N PRO A 846 -10.98 -53.43 -24.53
CA PRO A 846 -10.66 -52.58 -23.37
C PRO A 846 -9.69 -51.43 -23.68
N LEU A 847 -8.63 -51.69 -24.45
CA LEU A 847 -7.59 -50.74 -24.87
C LEU A 847 -8.08 -49.58 -25.79
N THR A 848 -9.37 -49.24 -25.85
CA THR A 848 -9.89 -48.18 -26.72
C THR A 848 -11.16 -47.53 -26.17
N ASP A 849 -11.14 -46.21 -25.91
CA ASP A 849 -12.17 -45.50 -25.12
C ASP A 849 -12.34 -46.18 -23.74
N PRO A 850 -11.25 -46.49 -23.02
CA PRO A 850 -11.30 -47.28 -21.79
C PRO A 850 -12.07 -46.56 -20.69
N LEU A 851 -12.47 -47.30 -19.66
CA LEU A 851 -13.01 -46.67 -18.45
C LEU A 851 -11.86 -46.18 -17.58
N ASP A 852 -12.02 -44.97 -17.09
CA ASP A 852 -11.23 -44.27 -16.10
C ASP A 852 -12.29 -43.63 -15.18
N SER A 853 -12.21 -43.92 -13.88
CA SER A 853 -13.30 -43.69 -12.93
C SER A 853 -13.07 -42.47 -12.02
N ASP A 854 -11.83 -42.17 -11.66
CA ASP A 854 -11.47 -41.01 -10.85
C ASP A 854 -11.01 -39.80 -11.71
N ASN A 855 -10.54 -40.04 -12.94
CA ASN A 855 -10.01 -39.11 -13.94
C ASN A 855 -8.57 -38.60 -13.66
N ASP A 856 -7.68 -39.46 -13.12
CA ASP A 856 -6.25 -39.15 -13.00
C ASP A 856 -5.46 -39.34 -14.32
N GLY A 857 -5.91 -40.23 -15.19
CA GLY A 857 -5.32 -40.53 -16.50
C GLY A 857 -4.93 -42.00 -16.69
N ILE A 858 -4.91 -42.80 -15.63
CA ILE A 858 -4.66 -44.24 -15.69
C ILE A 858 -6.01 -44.95 -15.89
N PRO A 859 -6.16 -45.81 -16.91
CA PRO A 859 -7.40 -46.54 -17.10
C PRO A 859 -7.59 -47.65 -16.05
N ASN A 860 -8.85 -47.88 -15.63
CA ASN A 860 -9.28 -48.86 -14.61
C ASN A 860 -8.84 -50.34 -14.80
N HIS A 861 -8.06 -50.69 -15.82
CA HIS A 861 -7.56 -52.04 -16.07
C HIS A 861 -6.03 -52.10 -16.14
N LEU A 862 -5.39 -50.97 -15.81
CA LEU A 862 -3.95 -50.73 -15.78
C LEU A 862 -3.59 -50.05 -14.44
N ASP A 863 -4.48 -50.13 -13.45
CA ASP A 863 -4.59 -49.26 -12.28
C ASP A 863 -5.05 -50.09 -11.08
N ILE A 864 -4.22 -50.17 -10.04
CA ILE A 864 -4.54 -50.99 -8.87
C ILE A 864 -5.33 -50.27 -7.76
N ASP A 865 -5.66 -48.98 -7.88
CA ASP A 865 -6.46 -48.19 -6.91
C ASP A 865 -7.45 -47.30 -7.69
N ALA A 866 -8.40 -47.94 -8.38
CA ALA A 866 -9.02 -47.35 -9.56
C ALA A 866 -10.20 -46.41 -9.28
N ASP A 867 -10.39 -46.02 -8.02
CA ASP A 867 -11.04 -44.77 -7.66
C ASP A 867 -10.25 -43.82 -6.75
N ASN A 868 -8.95 -44.10 -6.56
CA ASN A 868 -7.90 -43.28 -5.96
C ASN A 868 -8.23 -42.86 -4.52
N ASP A 869 -8.25 -43.87 -3.66
CA ASP A 869 -8.72 -43.81 -2.27
C ASP A 869 -7.70 -44.39 -1.27
N GLY A 870 -6.70 -45.14 -1.77
CA GLY A 870 -5.62 -45.75 -1.01
C GLY A 870 -5.88 -47.19 -0.59
N ILE A 871 -6.89 -47.86 -1.14
CA ILE A 871 -7.18 -49.27 -0.88
C ILE A 871 -7.21 -50.04 -2.23
N PRO A 872 -6.23 -50.91 -2.51
CA PRO A 872 -6.12 -51.52 -3.83
C PRO A 872 -7.32 -52.38 -4.26
N ASP A 873 -7.68 -52.31 -5.54
CA ASP A 873 -8.79 -52.99 -6.24
C ASP A 873 -8.93 -54.47 -5.90
N ASN A 874 -7.78 -55.13 -5.75
CA ASN A 874 -7.59 -56.49 -5.29
C ASN A 874 -8.27 -56.81 -3.93
N VAL A 875 -8.17 -55.87 -3.00
CA VAL A 875 -8.65 -55.89 -1.61
C VAL A 875 -10.11 -55.45 -1.57
N GLU A 876 -10.46 -54.45 -2.37
CA GLU A 876 -11.80 -53.94 -2.64
C GLU A 876 -12.73 -55.02 -3.19
N SER A 877 -12.32 -55.68 -4.28
CA SER A 877 -13.08 -56.72 -4.96
C SER A 877 -13.26 -58.02 -4.17
N GLN A 878 -12.78 -58.10 -2.92
CA GLN A 878 -12.81 -59.29 -2.07
C GLN A 878 -13.31 -59.06 -0.64
N SER A 879 -14.25 -59.89 -0.18
CA SER A 879 -14.72 -59.85 1.21
C SER A 879 -13.66 -60.28 2.24
N THR A 880 -13.54 -59.56 3.35
CA THR A 880 -12.62 -59.82 4.46
C THR A 880 -12.69 -61.25 5.05
N ASP A 881 -13.88 -61.85 5.31
CA ASP A 881 -14.01 -63.30 5.66
C ASP A 881 -13.89 -64.22 4.42
N GLY A 882 -12.83 -64.03 3.64
CA GLY A 882 -12.65 -64.74 2.38
C GLY A 882 -11.38 -64.42 1.62
N TYR A 883 -10.83 -63.22 1.82
CA TYR A 883 -9.68 -62.66 1.09
C TYR A 883 -8.62 -63.71 0.72
N ILE A 884 -8.28 -63.71 -0.57
CA ILE A 884 -7.30 -64.58 -1.18
C ILE A 884 -6.18 -63.66 -1.66
N THR A 885 -5.13 -63.55 -0.86
CA THR A 885 -3.87 -62.93 -1.30
C THR A 885 -3.43 -63.53 -2.64
N PRO A 886 -2.95 -62.71 -3.58
CA PRO A 886 -2.18 -63.12 -4.76
C PRO A 886 -1.11 -64.17 -4.45
N ASN A 887 -0.61 -64.84 -5.50
CA ASN A 887 0.53 -65.73 -5.35
C ASN A 887 1.60 -65.50 -6.41
N ASP A 888 2.88 -65.49 -6.00
CA ASP A 888 4.01 -65.41 -6.92
C ASP A 888 4.00 -66.62 -7.86
N ASP A 889 3.59 -66.37 -9.10
CA ASP A 889 3.47 -67.38 -10.13
C ASP A 889 4.78 -67.50 -10.93
N SER A 890 4.72 -67.70 -12.23
CA SER A 890 5.89 -67.59 -13.10
C SER A 890 5.42 -67.23 -14.48
N ASP A 891 6.28 -66.63 -15.28
CA ASP A 891 6.09 -66.33 -16.70
C ASP A 891 5.51 -67.54 -17.50
N GLY A 892 5.81 -68.77 -17.09
CA GLY A 892 5.25 -69.99 -17.69
C GLY A 892 3.92 -70.52 -17.10
N THR A 893 3.35 -69.88 -16.10
CA THR A 893 1.96 -70.07 -15.60
C THR A 893 1.06 -69.01 -16.20
N TYR A 894 1.52 -67.76 -16.16
CA TYR A 894 0.93 -66.61 -16.81
C TYR A 894 0.73 -66.87 -18.32
N GLU A 895 1.78 -67.25 -19.08
CA GLU A 895 1.66 -67.80 -20.46
C GLU A 895 0.65 -68.97 -20.62
N GLU A 896 0.36 -69.75 -19.56
CA GLU A 896 -0.61 -70.87 -19.60
C GLU A 896 -2.06 -70.45 -19.26
N ASN A 897 -2.25 -69.27 -18.66
CA ASN A 897 -3.54 -68.66 -18.31
C ASN A 897 -3.96 -67.52 -19.27
N ASN A 898 -2.98 -66.82 -19.88
CA ASN A 898 -3.02 -65.42 -20.34
C ASN A 898 -3.41 -64.50 -19.16
N GLY A 899 -2.36 -63.82 -18.67
CA GLY A 899 -1.89 -63.27 -17.38
C GLY A 899 -2.70 -63.34 -16.10
N LEU A 900 -3.99 -63.64 -16.17
CA LEU A 900 -4.81 -63.91 -14.99
C LEU A 900 -4.14 -64.83 -13.95
N ASN A 901 -3.96 -64.28 -12.74
CA ASN A 901 -3.27 -64.93 -11.63
C ASN A 901 -3.82 -66.34 -11.34
N SER A 902 -2.96 -67.33 -11.02
CA SER A 902 -3.50 -68.67 -10.65
C SER A 902 -4.17 -68.74 -9.27
N ALA A 903 -4.13 -67.65 -8.49
CA ALA A 903 -5.02 -67.40 -7.36
C ALA A 903 -6.49 -67.26 -7.79
N TYR A 904 -6.73 -66.58 -8.92
CA TYR A 904 -8.04 -66.12 -9.44
C TYR A 904 -8.43 -66.81 -10.77
N PRO A 905 -8.46 -68.15 -10.88
CA PRO A 905 -8.48 -68.89 -12.16
C PRO A 905 -9.79 -68.83 -12.99
N ASP A 906 -10.74 -67.97 -12.63
CA ASP A 906 -11.96 -67.65 -13.37
C ASP A 906 -12.27 -66.11 -13.32
N GLY A 907 -11.33 -65.26 -12.84
CA GLY A 907 -11.53 -63.86 -12.41
C GLY A 907 -12.06 -63.75 -10.96
N LEU A 908 -11.97 -62.57 -10.36
CA LEU A 908 -12.71 -62.21 -9.15
C LEU A 908 -14.22 -62.05 -9.48
N ASP A 909 -15.09 -62.42 -8.53
CA ASP A 909 -16.52 -62.06 -8.56
C ASP A 909 -16.61 -60.81 -7.63
N SER A 910 -16.33 -59.60 -8.15
CA SER A 910 -16.18 -58.37 -7.36
C SER A 910 -17.34 -58.10 -6.38
N VAL A 911 -16.98 -57.53 -5.23
CA VAL A 911 -17.93 -57.16 -4.17
C VAL A 911 -18.66 -55.87 -4.55
N ASN A 912 -19.86 -55.70 -4.00
CA ASN A 912 -20.66 -54.48 -3.96
C ASN A 912 -21.39 -54.57 -2.62
N THR A 913 -20.86 -53.88 -1.61
CA THR A 913 -21.16 -54.09 -0.19
C THR A 913 -22.58 -53.59 0.14
N ASP A 914 -22.95 -52.40 -0.31
CA ASP A 914 -24.28 -51.80 -0.12
C ASP A 914 -25.43 -52.54 -0.87
N GLY A 915 -25.14 -53.06 -2.06
CA GLY A 915 -26.10 -53.67 -2.98
C GLY A 915 -26.82 -52.74 -3.98
N THR A 916 -26.43 -51.48 -4.17
CA THR A 916 -27.21 -50.46 -4.92
C THR A 916 -26.50 -49.66 -6.02
N ASP A 917 -25.17 -49.49 -6.00
CA ASP A 917 -24.37 -48.69 -6.96
C ASP A 917 -23.28 -49.50 -7.68
N ASN A 918 -22.01 -49.15 -7.52
CA ASN A 918 -20.85 -49.69 -8.21
C ASN A 918 -20.23 -50.85 -7.39
N PRO A 919 -19.37 -51.69 -7.99
CA PRO A 919 -18.49 -52.56 -7.20
C PRO A 919 -17.59 -51.75 -6.27
N ASP A 920 -17.21 -52.30 -5.11
CA ASP A 920 -16.44 -51.61 -4.06
C ASP A 920 -15.22 -50.85 -4.66
N TYR A 921 -14.43 -51.52 -5.51
CA TYR A 921 -13.22 -51.00 -6.16
C TYR A 921 -13.38 -49.76 -7.08
N ILE A 922 -14.61 -49.32 -7.32
CA ILE A 922 -14.91 -48.06 -8.04
C ILE A 922 -16.11 -47.35 -7.39
N ASP A 923 -16.26 -47.46 -6.06
CA ASP A 923 -17.30 -46.83 -5.26
C ASP A 923 -16.79 -46.32 -3.90
N ARG A 924 -16.09 -45.17 -3.91
CA ARG A 924 -15.61 -44.26 -2.82
C ARG A 924 -16.42 -44.08 -1.51
N ASP A 925 -17.51 -44.80 -1.31
CA ASP A 925 -18.44 -44.88 -0.15
C ASP A 925 -19.12 -46.28 -0.23
N SER A 926 -18.33 -47.35 -0.11
CA SER A 926 -18.62 -48.76 -0.49
C SER A 926 -19.88 -49.34 0.15
N ASP A 927 -20.23 -48.85 1.35
CA ASP A 927 -21.40 -49.30 2.09
C ASP A 927 -22.52 -48.23 2.21
N ASN A 928 -22.27 -47.03 1.65
CA ASN A 928 -23.18 -45.89 1.56
C ASN A 928 -23.54 -45.26 2.93
N ASP A 929 -22.58 -45.19 3.85
CA ASP A 929 -22.76 -44.64 5.20
C ASP A 929 -22.58 -43.10 5.31
N LEU A 930 -22.02 -42.47 4.27
CA LEU A 930 -21.64 -41.04 4.14
C LEU A 930 -20.23 -40.67 4.63
N VAL A 931 -19.41 -41.62 5.08
CA VAL A 931 -17.96 -41.44 5.22
C VAL A 931 -17.28 -42.03 3.96
N PRO A 932 -16.26 -41.38 3.37
CA PRO A 932 -15.55 -41.94 2.23
C PRO A 932 -14.56 -43.01 2.63
N ASP A 933 -14.41 -44.04 1.80
CA ASP A 933 -13.62 -45.25 2.06
C ASP A 933 -12.17 -44.93 2.48
N ASN A 934 -11.48 -44.01 1.79
CA ASN A 934 -10.17 -43.46 2.20
C ASN A 934 -10.10 -43.04 3.68
N ASN A 935 -11.11 -42.30 4.17
CA ASN A 935 -11.12 -41.84 5.57
C ASN A 935 -11.18 -43.03 6.56
N GLU A 936 -11.77 -44.15 6.16
CA GLU A 936 -12.02 -45.31 7.02
C GLU A 936 -10.97 -46.41 6.86
N GLY A 937 -10.43 -46.59 5.65
CA GLY A 937 -9.29 -47.44 5.35
C GLY A 937 -7.97 -46.88 5.90
N ASN A 938 -7.81 -45.54 5.92
CA ASN A 938 -6.55 -44.90 6.30
C ASN A 938 -6.52 -44.26 7.71
N ASP A 939 -7.61 -44.23 8.49
CA ASP A 939 -7.57 -43.78 9.90
C ASP A 939 -7.19 -44.91 10.88
N PHE A 940 -5.89 -45.20 10.96
CA PHE A 940 -5.35 -46.18 11.90
C PHE A 940 -5.33 -45.71 13.37
N ASN A 941 -5.63 -44.43 13.63
CA ASN A 941 -5.54 -43.82 14.95
C ASN A 941 -6.92 -43.60 15.62
N PHE A 942 -7.99 -43.64 14.82
CA PHE A 942 -9.40 -43.45 15.14
C PHE A 942 -9.69 -42.02 15.66
N ASP A 943 -9.25 -40.99 14.92
CA ASP A 943 -9.58 -39.58 15.19
C ASP A 943 -10.39 -38.85 14.10
N GLY A 944 -10.85 -39.58 13.07
CA GLY A 944 -11.73 -39.10 11.99
C GLY A 944 -11.02 -38.41 10.85
N ILE A 945 -9.71 -38.64 10.72
CA ILE A 945 -8.85 -38.06 9.69
C ILE A 945 -7.91 -39.17 9.20
N PRO A 946 -7.78 -39.42 7.89
CA PRO A 946 -6.87 -40.42 7.38
C PRO A 946 -5.41 -40.07 7.74
N ASP A 947 -4.67 -41.06 8.26
CA ASP A 947 -3.25 -40.93 8.62
C ASP A 947 -2.35 -40.82 7.37
N GLN A 948 -2.79 -41.41 6.24
CA GLN A 948 -2.20 -41.35 4.90
C GLN A 948 -2.98 -40.36 4.02
N ASN A 949 -2.33 -39.73 3.04
CA ASN A 949 -2.95 -38.79 2.09
C ASN A 949 -2.16 -38.84 0.78
N PRO A 950 -2.80 -38.65 -0.39
CA PRO A 950 -2.11 -38.72 -1.67
C PRO A 950 -1.14 -37.54 -1.81
N THR A 951 -0.06 -37.80 -2.53
CA THR A 951 1.04 -36.88 -2.82
C THR A 951 0.91 -36.23 -4.19
N GLY A 952 0.16 -36.85 -5.12
CA GLY A 952 0.16 -36.56 -6.55
C GLY A 952 1.38 -37.14 -7.25
N THR A 953 1.88 -38.29 -6.80
CA THR A 953 3.05 -38.97 -7.34
C THR A 953 2.86 -40.48 -7.22
N ASP A 954 3.22 -41.19 -8.28
CA ASP A 954 3.31 -42.64 -8.37
C ASP A 954 4.72 -42.93 -8.92
N THR A 955 5.57 -43.57 -8.11
CA THR A 955 7.00 -43.73 -8.38
C THR A 955 7.35 -45.02 -9.15
N ASP A 956 6.44 -45.98 -9.27
CA ASP A 956 6.66 -47.17 -10.11
C ASP A 956 5.58 -47.49 -11.15
N GLY A 957 4.51 -46.71 -11.19
CA GLY A 957 3.55 -46.63 -12.29
C GLY A 957 2.47 -47.69 -12.23
N ASP A 958 2.05 -48.11 -11.02
CA ASP A 958 1.02 -49.15 -10.84
C ASP A 958 -0.39 -48.61 -10.53
N GLY A 959 -0.54 -47.31 -10.32
CA GLY A 959 -1.80 -46.63 -10.00
C GLY A 959 -1.95 -46.25 -8.52
N LEU A 960 -1.16 -46.82 -7.61
CA LEU A 960 -1.22 -46.48 -6.19
C LEU A 960 -0.28 -45.31 -5.84
N ASP A 961 -0.83 -44.20 -5.33
CA ASP A 961 -0.02 -43.02 -4.95
C ASP A 961 0.99 -43.31 -3.82
N ASP A 962 2.23 -42.80 -3.96
CA ASP A 962 3.36 -42.78 -3.01
C ASP A 962 2.97 -42.49 -1.54
N GLY A 963 1.87 -41.76 -1.34
CA GLY A 963 1.31 -41.35 -0.07
C GLY A 963 0.60 -42.47 0.71
N TYR A 964 0.16 -43.51 0.00
CA TYR A 964 -0.41 -44.73 0.57
C TYR A 964 0.66 -45.82 0.70
N GLU A 965 1.54 -45.97 -0.29
CA GLU A 965 2.68 -46.89 -0.31
C GLU A 965 3.55 -46.80 0.97
N GLY A 966 3.50 -47.85 1.80
CA GLY A 966 3.89 -47.71 3.21
C GLY A 966 5.38 -47.45 3.49
N SER A 967 6.30 -48.19 2.84
CA SER A 967 7.73 -48.06 3.17
C SER A 967 8.78 -48.41 2.09
N ASP A 968 8.34 -48.86 0.92
CA ASP A 968 9.18 -49.22 -0.23
C ASP A 968 8.44 -48.74 -1.51
N ILE A 969 8.39 -47.41 -1.72
CA ILE A 969 7.67 -46.68 -2.79
C ILE A 969 8.10 -46.97 -4.25
N ASN A 970 8.52 -48.20 -4.51
CA ASN A 970 9.10 -48.69 -5.76
C ASN A 970 9.28 -50.22 -5.60
N ASP A 971 8.22 -50.94 -5.24
CA ASP A 971 8.27 -52.40 -5.10
C ASP A 971 7.81 -53.17 -6.35
N GLY A 972 7.27 -52.41 -7.31
CA GLY A 972 6.63 -52.79 -8.57
C GLY A 972 5.15 -53.07 -8.34
N PHE A 973 4.48 -53.61 -9.36
CA PHE A 973 3.10 -54.14 -9.28
C PHE A 973 2.93 -55.27 -8.22
N ASP A 974 2.97 -54.96 -6.92
CA ASP A 974 2.43 -55.77 -5.82
C ASP A 974 1.00 -55.30 -5.58
N VAL A 975 0.09 -55.83 -6.39
CA VAL A 975 -1.34 -55.50 -6.50
C VAL A 975 -2.18 -55.56 -5.21
N ASN A 976 -1.57 -55.74 -4.04
CA ASN A 976 -2.20 -55.66 -2.72
C ASN A 976 -1.40 -54.81 -1.71
N ASP A 977 -0.32 -54.16 -2.14
CA ASP A 977 0.69 -53.47 -1.33
C ASP A 977 1.00 -54.24 -0.02
N GLU A 978 1.07 -53.56 1.13
CA GLU A 978 1.36 -54.14 2.42
C GLU A 978 0.12 -54.84 3.05
N ILE A 979 -1.03 -54.90 2.35
CA ILE A 979 -2.36 -55.37 2.81
C ILE A 979 -2.57 -56.90 2.58
N ASP A 980 -1.61 -57.67 3.09
CA ASP A 980 -1.49 -59.14 3.00
C ASP A 980 -2.63 -59.91 3.77
N ASP A 981 -3.23 -59.30 4.81
CA ASP A 981 -4.33 -59.82 5.67
C ASP A 981 -5.28 -58.66 6.11
N PRO A 982 -6.19 -58.17 5.23
CA PRO A 982 -7.02 -56.96 5.46
C PRO A 982 -7.68 -56.91 6.84
N ALA A 983 -8.16 -58.05 7.35
CA ALA A 983 -8.74 -58.24 8.69
C ALA A 983 -7.78 -58.00 9.89
N ASN A 984 -6.55 -57.57 9.64
CA ASN A 984 -5.51 -57.29 10.63
C ASN A 984 -4.68 -56.05 10.25
N ASP A 985 -4.65 -55.71 8.97
CA ASP A 985 -3.79 -54.66 8.41
C ASP A 985 -4.58 -53.36 8.16
N LEU A 986 -5.90 -53.41 7.84
CA LEU A 986 -6.81 -52.25 7.77
C LEU A 986 -7.55 -51.96 9.09
N PRO A 987 -8.17 -50.76 9.25
CA PRO A 987 -9.00 -50.40 10.41
C PRO A 987 -10.27 -51.27 10.58
N ASP A 988 -10.55 -51.59 11.85
CA ASP A 988 -11.70 -52.38 12.33
C ASP A 988 -11.97 -51.93 13.79
N THR A 989 -12.93 -51.02 13.96
CA THR A 989 -13.18 -50.30 15.22
C THR A 989 -13.83 -51.19 16.28
N ASP A 990 -14.89 -51.92 15.91
CA ASP A 990 -15.66 -52.76 16.84
C ASP A 990 -15.12 -54.21 16.97
N GLY A 991 -14.41 -54.70 15.96
CA GLY A 991 -13.84 -56.04 15.89
C GLY A 991 -14.81 -57.12 15.39
N THR A 992 -15.85 -56.79 14.60
CA THR A 992 -16.99 -57.69 14.33
C THR A 992 -17.41 -58.05 12.90
N GLU A 993 -18.24 -57.29 12.16
CA GLU A 993 -18.87 -57.84 10.95
C GLU A 993 -17.97 -57.73 9.70
N ASP A 994 -17.36 -56.59 9.41
CA ASP A 994 -16.30 -56.40 8.39
C ASP A 994 -15.21 -55.38 8.82
N VAL A 995 -14.41 -54.82 7.88
CA VAL A 995 -13.55 -53.63 8.08
C VAL A 995 -14.37 -52.34 7.94
N ASN A 996 -13.87 -51.20 8.46
CA ASN A 996 -14.68 -49.99 8.66
C ASN A 996 -15.45 -49.53 7.41
N TYR A 997 -14.77 -49.26 6.30
CA TYR A 997 -15.37 -48.83 5.01
C TYR A 997 -16.37 -49.84 4.38
N ARG A 998 -16.60 -50.99 5.02
CA ARG A 998 -17.58 -52.00 4.63
C ARG A 998 -18.55 -52.40 5.75
N ASP A 999 -18.61 -51.66 6.87
CA ASP A 999 -19.48 -51.96 8.02
C ASP A 999 -20.20 -50.73 8.62
N ILE A 1000 -21.35 -50.39 8.03
CA ILE A 1000 -22.30 -49.30 8.31
C ILE A 1000 -22.71 -49.05 9.79
N ASP A 1001 -22.27 -49.86 10.75
CA ASP A 1001 -22.44 -49.73 12.22
C ASP A 1001 -21.03 -49.83 12.84
N ASP A 1002 -20.15 -48.91 12.43
CA ASP A 1002 -18.68 -48.94 12.52
C ASP A 1002 -18.13 -49.14 13.96
N ASP A 1003 -18.78 -48.54 14.96
CA ASP A 1003 -18.50 -48.73 16.39
C ASP A 1003 -19.23 -49.93 17.06
N GLY A 1004 -20.16 -50.57 16.33
CA GLY A 1004 -20.95 -51.71 16.76
C GLY A 1004 -21.97 -51.44 17.89
N ASP A 1005 -22.46 -50.22 18.06
CA ASP A 1005 -23.39 -49.85 19.16
C ASP A 1005 -24.90 -50.12 18.91
N ASP A 1006 -25.23 -50.78 17.79
CA ASP A 1006 -26.58 -51.00 17.21
C ASP A 1006 -27.17 -49.68 16.62
N LEU A 1007 -26.41 -48.82 15.92
CA LEU A 1007 -26.89 -47.58 15.28
C LEU A 1007 -26.04 -47.13 14.07
N ASP A 1008 -26.59 -47.37 12.88
CA ASP A 1008 -25.97 -47.12 11.58
C ASP A 1008 -25.33 -45.69 11.48
N THR A 1009 -24.07 -45.54 11.03
CA THR A 1009 -23.29 -44.27 10.95
C THR A 1009 -24.06 -43.04 10.43
N PRO A 1010 -24.86 -43.10 9.35
CA PRO A 1010 -25.63 -41.93 8.90
C PRO A 1010 -26.77 -41.49 9.85
N ASP A 1011 -27.14 -42.29 10.86
CA ASP A 1011 -28.05 -41.91 11.95
C ASP A 1011 -27.27 -41.29 13.17
N GLU A 1012 -25.92 -41.23 13.13
CA GLU A 1012 -25.00 -40.66 14.14
C GLU A 1012 -24.69 -39.16 13.94
N ASP A 1013 -24.99 -38.58 12.76
CA ASP A 1013 -24.99 -37.11 12.51
C ASP A 1013 -25.87 -36.40 13.57
N THR A 1014 -25.22 -35.85 14.60
CA THR A 1014 -25.87 -35.24 15.76
C THR A 1014 -26.33 -33.81 15.46
N ASN A 1015 -25.72 -33.18 14.45
CA ASN A 1015 -25.89 -31.77 14.15
C ASN A 1015 -26.83 -31.47 12.95
N GLU A 1016 -27.26 -32.51 12.24
CA GLU A 1016 -28.06 -32.55 11.00
C GLU A 1016 -27.35 -31.85 9.80
N ASN A 1017 -26.02 -32.05 9.62
CA ASN A 1017 -25.21 -31.54 8.49
C ASN A 1017 -25.11 -32.50 7.29
N ALA A 1018 -25.32 -33.80 7.48
CA ALA A 1018 -24.97 -34.91 6.58
C ALA A 1018 -23.44 -35.10 6.37
N ASP A 1019 -22.68 -35.02 7.45
CA ASP A 1019 -21.24 -35.30 7.54
C ASP A 1019 -20.96 -35.85 8.96
N PRO A 1020 -20.89 -37.20 9.13
CA PRO A 1020 -20.67 -37.84 10.43
C PRO A 1020 -19.28 -37.58 11.03
N THR A 1021 -18.30 -37.17 10.22
CA THR A 1021 -16.88 -37.10 10.60
C THR A 1021 -16.59 -36.01 11.63
N ASP A 1022 -17.37 -34.92 11.65
CA ASP A 1022 -17.14 -33.76 12.53
C ASP A 1022 -17.84 -33.85 13.92
N ASP A 1023 -18.61 -34.92 14.17
CA ASP A 1023 -19.55 -35.00 15.30
C ASP A 1023 -18.98 -35.81 16.49
N ASP A 1024 -18.36 -35.14 17.46
CA ASP A 1024 -17.99 -35.71 18.79
C ASP A 1024 -19.03 -35.36 19.86
N ALA A 1025 -19.92 -36.32 20.17
CA ALA A 1025 -20.99 -36.16 21.15
C ALA A 1025 -20.54 -36.16 22.64
N ASP A 1026 -19.40 -36.80 22.94
CA ASP A 1026 -18.88 -37.04 24.30
C ASP A 1026 -17.86 -35.95 24.75
N GLY A 1027 -17.16 -35.36 23.78
CA GLY A 1027 -16.07 -34.40 23.95
C GLY A 1027 -14.75 -35.08 24.32
N ASN A 1028 -14.43 -36.20 23.65
CA ASN A 1028 -13.22 -37.00 23.90
C ASN A 1028 -12.20 -37.02 22.76
N ASP A 1029 -12.46 -36.26 21.69
CA ASP A 1029 -11.62 -36.13 20.49
C ASP A 1029 -11.57 -37.43 19.65
N ILE A 1030 -12.67 -38.21 19.62
CA ILE A 1030 -12.98 -39.32 18.70
C ILE A 1030 -14.37 -39.02 18.09
N PRO A 1031 -14.58 -39.17 16.77
CA PRO A 1031 -15.91 -39.04 16.15
C PRO A 1031 -16.94 -40.02 16.73
N SER A 1032 -18.23 -39.70 16.66
CA SER A 1032 -19.27 -40.56 17.25
C SER A 1032 -19.31 -41.94 16.59
N TYR A 1033 -19.20 -41.99 15.25
CA TYR A 1033 -19.17 -43.23 14.47
C TYR A 1033 -17.98 -44.15 14.81
N LEU A 1034 -16.95 -43.64 15.50
CA LEU A 1034 -15.77 -44.39 15.96
C LEU A 1034 -15.71 -44.59 17.49
N ASP A 1035 -16.69 -44.14 18.30
CA ASP A 1035 -16.66 -44.31 19.77
C ASP A 1035 -17.66 -45.36 20.33
N PRO A 1036 -17.25 -46.64 20.46
CA PRO A 1036 -18.05 -47.75 21.04
C PRO A 1036 -18.43 -47.58 22.53
N ASN A 1037 -18.20 -46.40 23.10
CA ASN A 1037 -18.51 -46.02 24.47
C ASN A 1037 -19.47 -44.82 24.58
N GLU A 1038 -19.93 -44.21 23.47
CA GLU A 1038 -20.93 -43.14 23.47
C GLU A 1038 -22.21 -43.60 24.21
N LEU A 1039 -22.86 -42.71 24.96
CA LEU A 1039 -23.91 -43.09 25.92
C LEU A 1039 -25.28 -42.52 25.60
N LYS A 1040 -25.91 -43.10 24.56
CA LYS A 1040 -27.32 -42.93 24.11
C LYS A 1040 -28.21 -42.13 25.07
N SER A 1041 -28.22 -40.82 24.88
CA SER A 1041 -29.18 -39.80 25.36
C SER A 1041 -29.79 -39.91 26.77
N ASN A 1042 -29.52 -38.89 27.61
CA ASN A 1042 -30.06 -38.71 28.97
C ASN A 1042 -31.61 -38.48 29.09
N ALA A 1043 -32.39 -38.75 28.06
CA ALA A 1043 -33.84 -38.50 28.00
C ALA A 1043 -34.67 -39.42 28.93
N ILE A 1044 -35.74 -38.88 29.55
CA ILE A 1044 -36.68 -39.65 30.39
C ILE A 1044 -37.87 -40.11 29.54
N VAL A 1045 -37.81 -41.32 28.97
CA VAL A 1045 -38.80 -41.82 28.00
C VAL A 1045 -39.81 -42.79 28.64
N VAL A 1046 -41.11 -42.56 28.47
CA VAL A 1046 -42.17 -43.45 28.98
C VAL A 1046 -42.57 -44.49 27.94
N MET A 1047 -42.16 -45.75 28.15
CA MET A 1047 -42.38 -46.83 27.19
C MET A 1047 -43.86 -47.09 26.90
N GLN A 1048 -44.23 -47.14 25.61
CA GLN A 1048 -45.63 -47.12 25.19
C GLN A 1048 -46.35 -48.48 25.31
N MET A 1049 -45.72 -49.55 25.83
CA MET A 1049 -46.31 -50.89 25.88
C MET A 1049 -46.19 -51.58 27.25
N VAL A 1050 -47.25 -52.29 27.67
CA VAL A 1050 -47.25 -53.14 28.87
C VAL A 1050 -47.93 -54.48 28.60
N THR A 1051 -47.19 -55.59 28.75
CA THR A 1051 -47.64 -56.97 28.45
C THR A 1051 -47.32 -57.95 29.58
N PRO A 1052 -48.06 -57.92 30.72
CA PRO A 1052 -47.76 -58.76 31.87
C PRO A 1052 -48.23 -60.20 31.67
N ASN A 1053 -47.51 -60.96 30.85
CA ASN A 1053 -47.88 -62.29 30.36
C ASN A 1053 -47.15 -63.42 31.13
N GLY A 1054 -46.01 -63.13 31.76
CA GLY A 1054 -45.13 -64.04 32.50
C GLY A 1054 -43.81 -64.42 31.79
N ASP A 1055 -43.43 -63.78 30.68
CA ASP A 1055 -42.16 -64.03 29.95
C ASP A 1055 -40.97 -63.20 30.45
N GLY A 1056 -41.23 -62.09 31.15
CA GLY A 1056 -40.20 -61.22 31.72
C GLY A 1056 -39.93 -59.92 30.94
N LYS A 1057 -40.43 -59.78 29.71
CA LYS A 1057 -40.38 -58.52 28.93
C LYS A 1057 -41.67 -57.72 29.16
N ASN A 1058 -41.57 -56.40 29.35
CA ASN A 1058 -42.70 -55.47 29.48
C ASN A 1058 -43.77 -55.86 30.55
N GLU A 1059 -43.36 -56.55 31.63
CA GLU A 1059 -44.24 -57.00 32.73
C GLU A 1059 -44.89 -55.85 33.54
N PHE A 1060 -44.34 -54.66 33.42
CA PHE A 1060 -44.84 -53.40 33.94
C PHE A 1060 -44.41 -52.27 33.02
N LEU A 1061 -44.99 -51.09 33.18
CA LEU A 1061 -44.58 -49.89 32.46
C LEU A 1061 -43.15 -49.51 32.85
N TRP A 1062 -42.19 -49.73 31.96
CA TRP A 1062 -40.84 -49.20 32.09
C TRP A 1062 -40.82 -47.70 31.73
N ILE A 1063 -39.91 -46.96 32.33
CA ILE A 1063 -39.65 -45.54 32.03
C ILE A 1063 -38.12 -45.41 32.03
N GLU A 1064 -37.53 -45.04 30.90
CA GLU A 1064 -36.10 -44.76 30.76
C GLU A 1064 -35.66 -43.70 31.77
N ASN A 1065 -34.45 -43.84 32.30
CA ASN A 1065 -33.77 -42.82 33.12
C ASN A 1065 -34.62 -42.28 34.31
N VAL A 1066 -35.54 -43.10 34.85
CA VAL A 1066 -36.56 -42.66 35.81
C VAL A 1066 -36.01 -42.20 37.16
N GLU A 1067 -34.77 -42.57 37.50
CA GLU A 1067 -34.02 -42.03 38.63
C GLU A 1067 -33.69 -40.54 38.50
N LEU A 1068 -33.60 -40.00 37.27
CA LEU A 1068 -33.48 -38.56 37.00
C LEU A 1068 -34.82 -37.82 37.20
N ALA A 1069 -35.95 -38.54 37.18
CA ALA A 1069 -37.30 -38.00 37.42
C ALA A 1069 -37.58 -37.78 38.92
N LEU A 1070 -37.04 -36.70 39.49
CA LEU A 1070 -37.18 -36.35 40.91
C LEU A 1070 -38.63 -35.97 41.28
N ASN A 1071 -39.05 -36.33 42.50
CA ASN A 1071 -40.39 -36.04 43.05
C ASN A 1071 -41.57 -36.46 42.14
N ASN A 1072 -41.41 -37.52 41.34
CA ASN A 1072 -42.34 -37.85 40.27
C ASN A 1072 -43.70 -38.42 40.74
N SER A 1073 -44.73 -38.27 39.89
CA SER A 1073 -46.02 -38.93 40.03
C SER A 1073 -46.64 -39.28 38.68
N ILE A 1074 -47.24 -40.48 38.56
CA ILE A 1074 -47.88 -40.95 37.33
C ILE A 1074 -49.35 -41.32 37.54
N LYS A 1075 -50.20 -40.90 36.59
CA LYS A 1075 -51.65 -41.13 36.60
C LYS A 1075 -52.08 -41.70 35.26
N ILE A 1076 -52.70 -42.88 35.28
CA ILE A 1076 -53.12 -43.59 34.06
C ILE A 1076 -54.64 -43.65 34.00
N TYR A 1077 -55.19 -43.29 32.86
CA TYR A 1077 -56.61 -43.15 32.58
C TYR A 1077 -57.03 -44.11 31.46
N ASN A 1078 -58.23 -44.66 31.57
CA ASN A 1078 -58.85 -45.32 30.43
C ASN A 1078 -59.41 -44.29 29.43
N ARG A 1079 -59.74 -44.73 28.21
CA ARG A 1079 -60.35 -43.92 27.13
C ARG A 1079 -61.63 -43.12 27.48
N TRP A 1080 -62.18 -43.25 28.68
CA TRP A 1080 -63.32 -42.48 29.17
C TRP A 1080 -62.91 -41.43 30.22
N GLY A 1081 -61.60 -41.13 30.35
CA GLY A 1081 -61.07 -40.17 31.31
C GLY A 1081 -61.17 -40.63 32.78
N THR A 1082 -61.33 -41.93 33.03
CA THR A 1082 -61.39 -42.47 34.39
C THR A 1082 -60.03 -43.02 34.80
N ALA A 1083 -59.44 -42.46 35.86
CA ALA A 1083 -58.18 -42.95 36.42
C ALA A 1083 -58.29 -44.43 36.85
N VAL A 1084 -57.36 -45.25 36.35
CA VAL A 1084 -57.22 -46.68 36.67
C VAL A 1084 -55.98 -46.95 37.53
N TYR A 1085 -54.99 -46.06 37.49
CA TYR A 1085 -53.79 -46.02 38.32
C TYR A 1085 -53.47 -44.58 38.73
N GLU A 1086 -52.90 -44.42 39.92
CA GLU A 1086 -52.32 -43.18 40.45
C GLU A 1086 -51.22 -43.60 41.44
N GLY A 1087 -50.00 -43.08 41.28
CA GLY A 1087 -48.86 -43.36 42.13
C GLY A 1087 -47.86 -42.19 42.15
N GLU A 1088 -47.18 -42.05 43.29
CA GLU A 1088 -46.09 -41.09 43.56
C GLU A 1088 -44.81 -41.93 43.77
N ASP A 1089 -43.62 -41.41 43.46
CA ASP A 1089 -42.30 -42.09 43.56
C ASP A 1089 -42.17 -43.35 42.65
N TYR A 1090 -42.50 -43.24 41.36
CA TYR A 1090 -42.26 -44.28 40.36
C TYR A 1090 -40.75 -44.51 40.15
N ASN A 1091 -40.31 -45.77 40.03
CA ASN A 1091 -38.87 -46.11 40.09
C ASN A 1091 -38.45 -47.42 39.41
N ASN A 1092 -39.28 -48.01 38.54
CA ASN A 1092 -39.08 -49.31 37.86
C ASN A 1092 -38.80 -50.56 38.73
N GLN A 1093 -38.48 -50.43 40.02
CA GLN A 1093 -37.98 -51.52 40.86
C GLN A 1093 -39.04 -52.07 41.82
N ASN A 1094 -39.68 -51.17 42.59
CA ASN A 1094 -40.57 -51.55 43.69
C ASN A 1094 -41.94 -50.84 43.65
N ASN A 1095 -42.05 -49.76 42.89
CA ASN A 1095 -43.27 -48.98 42.73
C ASN A 1095 -43.61 -48.80 41.26
N VAL A 1096 -44.29 -49.81 40.71
CA VAL A 1096 -44.56 -49.92 39.27
C VAL A 1096 -46.03 -50.16 38.93
N PHE A 1097 -46.39 -49.86 37.69
CA PHE A 1097 -47.68 -50.15 37.08
C PHE A 1097 -47.60 -51.45 36.25
N ASP A 1098 -48.02 -52.55 36.88
CA ASP A 1098 -48.06 -53.91 36.35
C ASP A 1098 -49.34 -54.23 35.54
N GLY A 1099 -49.93 -53.23 34.90
CA GLY A 1099 -51.19 -53.36 34.16
C GLY A 1099 -52.44 -53.65 35.03
N ARG A 1100 -52.36 -53.62 36.38
CA ARG A 1100 -53.51 -53.84 37.28
C ARG A 1100 -54.06 -52.54 37.85
N SER A 1101 -55.40 -52.44 37.95
CA SER A 1101 -56.03 -51.23 38.50
C SER A 1101 -55.90 -51.15 40.03
N LYS A 1102 -55.41 -50.00 40.52
CA LYS A 1102 -55.19 -49.72 41.96
C LYS A 1102 -56.16 -48.66 42.56
N VAL A 1103 -57.05 -48.05 41.76
CA VAL A 1103 -57.95 -46.95 42.19
C VAL A 1103 -59.24 -47.45 42.88
N ARG A 1104 -59.69 -46.71 43.91
CA ARG A 1104 -60.58 -47.19 44.99
C ARG A 1104 -62.09 -47.31 44.68
N THR A 1105 -62.53 -47.06 43.44
CA THR A 1105 -63.95 -46.88 43.08
C THR A 1105 -64.50 -47.83 42.00
N THR A 1106 -63.67 -48.70 41.43
CA THR A 1106 -64.07 -49.77 40.49
C THR A 1106 -64.10 -51.15 41.18
N VAL A 1107 -64.87 -52.08 40.62
CA VAL A 1107 -65.47 -53.20 41.40
C VAL A 1107 -64.51 -54.36 41.71
N ASN A 1108 -63.36 -54.46 41.05
CA ASN A 1108 -62.31 -55.46 41.30
C ASN A 1108 -60.91 -54.81 41.31
N ALA A 1109 -60.53 -54.14 42.39
CA ALA A 1109 -59.12 -53.80 42.60
C ALA A 1109 -58.28 -55.11 42.66
N GLN A 1110 -57.15 -55.15 41.96
CA GLN A 1110 -56.26 -56.32 41.73
C GLN A 1110 -56.55 -57.22 40.51
N GLU A 1111 -57.51 -56.91 39.63
CA GLU A 1111 -57.57 -57.53 38.29
C GLU A 1111 -56.74 -56.74 37.26
N TYR A 1112 -56.17 -57.46 36.27
CA TYR A 1112 -55.52 -56.87 35.10
C TYR A 1112 -56.53 -56.09 34.27
N LEU A 1113 -56.07 -54.97 33.71
CA LEU A 1113 -56.88 -54.13 32.84
C LEU A 1113 -57.15 -54.85 31.50
N PRO A 1114 -58.33 -54.65 30.88
CA PRO A 1114 -58.59 -55.17 29.55
C PRO A 1114 -57.65 -54.56 28.51
N ALA A 1115 -57.25 -55.35 27.52
CA ALA A 1115 -56.37 -54.90 26.46
C ALA A 1115 -56.95 -53.70 25.69
N GLY A 1116 -56.08 -52.76 25.31
CA GLY A 1116 -56.43 -51.51 24.64
C GLY A 1116 -55.54 -50.34 25.05
N VAL A 1117 -55.79 -49.18 24.43
CA VAL A 1117 -55.09 -47.93 24.70
C VAL A 1117 -55.59 -47.27 25.99
N TYR A 1118 -54.65 -46.85 26.82
CA TYR A 1118 -54.78 -46.01 28.01
C TYR A 1118 -53.93 -44.76 27.82
N PHE A 1119 -54.19 -43.71 28.60
CA PHE A 1119 -53.45 -42.45 28.53
C PHE A 1119 -52.80 -42.19 29.87
N TYR A 1120 -51.56 -41.69 29.89
CA TYR A 1120 -50.87 -41.33 31.12
C TYR A 1120 -50.65 -39.83 31.21
N ILE A 1121 -50.40 -39.36 32.43
CA ILE A 1121 -49.81 -38.06 32.72
C ILE A 1121 -48.72 -38.36 33.76
N PHE A 1122 -47.48 -37.98 33.46
CA PHE A 1122 -46.30 -38.15 34.28
C PHE A 1122 -45.75 -36.77 34.65
N GLU A 1123 -45.84 -36.40 35.91
CA GLU A 1123 -45.41 -35.11 36.46
C GLU A 1123 -44.13 -35.34 37.27
N TYR A 1124 -43.02 -34.66 36.93
CA TYR A 1124 -41.74 -34.81 37.62
C TYR A 1124 -40.92 -33.51 37.64
N HIS A 1125 -39.78 -33.52 38.34
CA HIS A 1125 -38.79 -32.46 38.32
C HIS A 1125 -37.45 -33.02 37.84
N THR A 1126 -36.70 -32.25 37.05
CA THR A 1126 -35.29 -32.53 36.75
C THR A 1126 -34.38 -32.02 37.89
N VAL A 1127 -33.08 -32.24 37.77
CA VAL A 1127 -32.07 -31.76 38.73
C VAL A 1127 -32.06 -30.23 38.88
N ASP A 1128 -32.44 -29.49 37.83
CA ASP A 1128 -32.54 -28.02 37.81
C ASP A 1128 -33.85 -27.46 38.39
N GLU A 1129 -34.55 -28.26 39.18
CA GLU A 1129 -35.87 -27.99 39.80
C GLU A 1129 -37.02 -27.68 38.81
N LYS A 1130 -36.80 -27.70 37.49
CA LYS A 1130 -37.82 -27.47 36.44
C LYS A 1130 -38.90 -28.56 36.51
N SER A 1131 -40.16 -28.15 36.65
CA SER A 1131 -41.30 -29.07 36.73
C SER A 1131 -41.82 -29.39 35.33
N ILE A 1132 -41.78 -30.67 34.95
CA ILE A 1132 -42.19 -31.19 33.65
C ILE A 1132 -43.50 -31.98 33.81
N THR A 1133 -44.35 -31.94 32.79
CA THR A 1133 -45.58 -32.74 32.70
C THR A 1133 -45.62 -33.39 31.33
N ASP A 1134 -45.15 -34.63 31.27
CA ASP A 1134 -45.28 -35.48 30.09
C ASP A 1134 -46.67 -36.16 30.10
N SER A 1135 -47.25 -36.36 28.91
CA SER A 1135 -48.52 -37.07 28.76
C SER A 1135 -48.68 -37.68 27.38
N GLY A 1136 -48.66 -39.01 27.34
CA GLY A 1136 -48.87 -39.79 26.12
C GLY A 1136 -49.92 -40.88 26.29
N TYR A 1137 -49.75 -41.93 25.50
CA TYR A 1137 -50.58 -43.14 25.57
C TYR A 1137 -49.72 -44.37 25.83
N ILE A 1138 -50.34 -45.40 26.42
CA ILE A 1138 -49.76 -46.73 26.54
C ILE A 1138 -50.76 -47.76 26.03
N TYR A 1139 -50.27 -48.76 25.30
CA TYR A 1139 -51.04 -49.93 24.92
C TYR A 1139 -50.82 -51.05 25.95
N ILE A 1140 -51.89 -51.45 26.63
CA ILE A 1140 -51.87 -52.61 27.51
C ILE A 1140 -52.39 -53.81 26.74
N SER A 1141 -51.67 -54.92 26.78
CA SER A 1141 -52.12 -56.24 26.31
C SER A 1141 -51.79 -57.32 27.35
N LYS A 1142 -52.19 -58.58 27.13
CA LYS A 1142 -51.81 -59.73 27.97
C LYS A 1142 -51.85 -61.03 27.18
#